data_AF-A0A7X9C4U0-F1
#
_entry.id   AF-A0A7X9C4U0-F1
#
_cell.length_a   1.000
_cell.length_b   1.000
_cell.length_c   1.000
_cell.angle_alpha   90.00
_cell.angle_beta   90.00
_cell.angle_gamma   90.00
#
_symmetry.space_group_name_H-M   'P 1'
#
loop_
_entity.id
_entity.type
_entity.pdbx_description
1 polymer ?
#
loop_
_entity_poly.entity_id
_entity_poly.type
_entity_poly.pdbx_seq_one_letter_code
_entity_poly.pdbx_strand_id
1 'polypeptide(L)'
;MVTSSIIRHLLSDKDSLSDYINKKSPTIKDVERRLLLLERQENRHIPDHYYRLNQKKSLDGIKSLESLIRIGLYRLAKEHLELRDSRIYVKQLKQNSWQDLITYIPPLVLQMAFLHIEKPLSDKKIEAIRKYFMEYILPNTRYTALPYPYIPQVENYLKEKNGLHDLHMHLNGSTEVDVAWQDFLSEPDKVYEEIQEKEDDSFVREQLEQESYLDSALEFRNLLRCARNLREYLFSMLYPYSKESGFNKIDSIEKLLANLLESEHGTIRHPFADLVYENGDEVRHLMAVEGLMYILVFNYIKGNPRELLASILHFYLLILGLSNRLLVQQNHQFGFEQFQKLTVNELREYSEKSYRNRFLQLYGNERRNICFLEGRFSPKSTEIENVALLNSIDSGWKSLLKDIKDELGLSGEKHPKLKLIAHFIKKKEDDASSEIRHKNLRYEVWSKAQVLALLKNHHSDLMKDVVGIDAASSEFDAPPEVFAPSFRYLRRKGFRHFTYHAGEDFFHIISGLRAIYEAIRFNDLSSGDRIGHATATGICPDVWIRNVGNNLFMRQGDYLDDLLFTYHLIISKDDGLLKGKIPFLVNRIHELSYRIYKKSYSLGILESAWLSRRFCPSLLFAGSKEDAEILETFNNYEWCDIKKEIPDLAHDERVELLKQYHSEACRKEYNKIIEIKTEEFYNQEELWQLQLLTLELLHEKEIVIETLPTSNVRIGHHYNFDTYHLWNWLKWEKEGKAIPPIVVGTDDTGIFATNIYNEYANIYCNLITSNKMSHNEAMRVIESLDKNGKIYKFE
;
A
#
# COMPACT_ATOMS: atom_id res chain seq x y z
N MET A 1 -1.27 20.92 -17.75
CA MET A 1 -0.08 21.70 -18.14
C MET A 1 1.13 20.97 -17.57
N VAL A 2 2.24 20.79 -18.31
CA VAL A 2 3.44 20.12 -17.78
C VAL A 2 4.07 21.03 -16.74
N THR A 3 3.89 20.72 -15.47
CA THR A 3 4.37 21.57 -14.35
C THR A 3 5.52 20.94 -13.58
N SER A 4 5.67 19.62 -13.62
CA SER A 4 6.67 18.88 -12.85
C SER A 4 8.03 18.86 -13.57
N SER A 5 9.11 19.04 -12.81
CA SER A 5 10.45 19.06 -13.39
C SER A 5 10.87 17.67 -13.90
N ILE A 6 11.44 17.60 -15.11
CA ILE A 6 11.89 16.32 -15.71
C ILE A 6 12.96 15.60 -14.89
N ILE A 7 13.66 16.32 -13.99
CA ILE A 7 14.72 15.79 -13.15
C ILE A 7 14.18 14.72 -12.18
N ARG A 8 12.86 14.70 -11.90
CA ARG A 8 12.25 13.65 -11.05
C ARG A 8 12.50 12.24 -11.59
N HIS A 9 12.72 12.10 -12.89
CA HIS A 9 13.01 10.82 -13.55
C HIS A 9 14.48 10.40 -13.50
N LEU A 10 15.36 11.14 -12.82
CA LEU A 10 16.80 10.89 -12.83
C LEU A 10 17.18 9.48 -12.39
N LEU A 11 16.45 8.91 -11.43
CA LEU A 11 16.67 7.55 -10.92
C LEU A 11 15.85 6.49 -11.68
N SER A 12 15.00 6.91 -12.61
CA SER A 12 14.12 6.05 -13.42
C SER A 12 14.59 5.84 -14.85
N ASP A 13 15.78 6.35 -15.20
CA ASP A 13 16.38 6.23 -16.53
C ASP A 13 16.96 4.83 -16.81
N LYS A 14 16.07 3.91 -17.23
CA LYS A 14 16.40 2.52 -17.57
C LYS A 14 17.43 2.42 -18.70
N ASP A 15 17.42 3.36 -19.64
CA ASP A 15 18.37 3.38 -20.75
C ASP A 15 19.78 3.75 -20.28
N SER A 16 19.91 4.71 -19.36
CA SER A 16 21.20 5.02 -18.72
C SER A 16 21.70 3.88 -17.85
N LEU A 17 20.81 3.19 -17.13
CA LEU A 17 21.18 2.00 -16.36
C LEU A 17 21.72 0.91 -17.29
N SER A 18 21.04 0.66 -18.41
CA SER A 18 21.47 -0.29 -19.44
C SER A 18 22.82 0.07 -20.05
N ASP A 19 23.09 1.36 -20.31
CA ASP A 19 24.41 1.79 -20.79
C ASP A 19 25.52 1.41 -19.80
N TYR A 20 25.35 1.67 -18.50
CA TYR A 20 26.34 1.31 -17.48
C TYR A 20 26.56 -0.20 -17.38
N ILE A 21 25.49 -1.00 -17.41
CA ILE A 21 25.57 -2.48 -17.44
C ILE A 21 26.38 -2.95 -18.65
N ASN A 22 26.18 -2.30 -19.80
CA ASN A 22 26.91 -2.57 -21.03
C ASN A 22 28.28 -1.88 -21.11
N LYS A 23 28.84 -1.46 -19.95
CA LYS A 23 30.18 -0.87 -19.80
C LYS A 23 30.35 0.44 -20.58
N LYS A 24 29.27 1.16 -20.85
CA LYS A 24 29.24 2.49 -21.48
C LYS A 24 28.87 3.56 -20.45
N SER A 25 29.36 4.78 -20.66
CA SER A 25 28.94 5.93 -19.86
C SER A 25 28.02 6.83 -20.69
N PRO A 26 26.76 7.07 -20.28
CA PRO A 26 25.89 8.02 -20.94
C PRO A 26 26.47 9.44 -20.81
N THR A 27 26.34 10.23 -21.86
CA THR A 27 26.69 11.66 -21.79
C THR A 27 25.56 12.45 -21.14
N ILE A 28 25.84 13.67 -20.67
CA ILE A 28 24.76 14.55 -20.18
C ILE A 28 23.65 14.75 -21.22
N LYS A 29 23.97 14.87 -22.51
CA LYS A 29 22.97 15.03 -23.57
C LYS A 29 22.07 13.81 -23.72
N ASP A 30 22.61 12.61 -23.51
CA ASP A 30 21.81 11.38 -23.53
C ASP A 30 20.82 11.36 -22.38
N VAL A 31 21.30 11.68 -21.16
CA VAL A 31 20.45 11.78 -19.96
C VAL A 31 19.37 12.83 -20.15
N GLU A 32 19.71 14.05 -20.58
CA GLU A 32 18.74 15.14 -20.82
C GLU A 32 17.63 14.71 -21.80
N ARG A 33 17.99 14.03 -22.89
CA ARG A 33 17.04 13.48 -23.87
C ARG A 33 16.15 12.42 -23.22
N ARG A 34 16.70 11.51 -22.42
CA ARG A 34 15.95 10.41 -21.79
C ARG A 34 14.97 10.92 -20.74
N LEU A 35 15.37 11.87 -19.88
CA LEU A 35 14.47 12.49 -18.91
C LEU A 35 13.26 13.17 -19.58
N LEU A 36 13.48 13.82 -20.72
CA LEU A 36 12.40 14.40 -21.54
C LEU A 36 11.44 13.30 -22.05
N LEU A 37 11.96 12.18 -22.54
CA LEU A 37 11.15 11.09 -23.07
C LEU A 37 10.35 10.39 -21.97
N LEU A 38 10.92 10.21 -20.77
CA LEU A 38 10.22 9.69 -19.60
C LEU A 38 9.08 10.61 -19.19
N GLU A 39 9.32 11.91 -19.05
CA GLU A 39 8.24 12.88 -18.75
C GLU A 39 7.16 12.92 -19.84
N ARG A 40 7.51 12.67 -21.10
CA ARG A 40 6.54 12.54 -22.19
C ARG A 40 5.69 11.28 -22.10
N GLN A 41 6.22 10.19 -21.53
CA GLN A 41 5.47 8.95 -21.36
C GLN A 41 4.32 9.11 -20.36
N GLU A 42 4.46 9.98 -19.36
CA GLU A 42 3.43 10.31 -18.37
C GLU A 42 2.14 10.88 -18.99
N ASN A 43 2.24 11.65 -20.07
CA ASN A 43 1.07 12.16 -20.79
C ASN A 43 1.33 12.40 -22.28
N ARG A 44 1.16 11.35 -23.08
CA ARG A 44 1.42 11.38 -24.53
C ARG A 44 0.50 12.33 -25.33
N HIS A 45 -0.54 12.88 -24.71
CA HIS A 45 -1.48 13.80 -25.37
C HIS A 45 -1.01 15.26 -25.34
N ILE A 46 0.04 15.59 -24.58
CA ILE A 46 0.60 16.94 -24.56
C ILE A 46 1.62 17.08 -25.71
N PRO A 47 1.52 18.14 -26.55
CA PRO A 47 2.51 18.37 -27.60
C PRO A 47 3.95 18.59 -27.09
N ASP A 48 4.93 18.02 -27.79
CA ASP A 48 6.35 18.02 -27.43
C ASP A 48 6.97 19.40 -27.11
N HIS A 49 6.47 20.49 -27.70
CA HIS A 49 7.03 21.82 -27.44
C HIS A 49 6.85 22.26 -25.98
N TYR A 50 5.79 21.81 -25.30
CA TYR A 50 5.63 22.05 -23.86
C TYR A 50 6.66 21.28 -23.04
N TYR A 51 6.93 20.03 -23.39
CA TYR A 51 7.96 19.23 -22.75
C TYR A 51 9.36 19.80 -22.96
N ARG A 52 9.67 20.33 -24.15
CA ARG A 52 10.96 21.00 -24.43
C ARG A 52 11.12 22.30 -23.65
N LEU A 53 10.05 23.08 -23.49
CA LEU A 53 10.08 24.28 -22.63
C LEU A 53 10.28 23.89 -21.16
N ASN A 54 9.63 22.82 -20.70
CA ASN A 54 9.84 22.28 -19.35
C ASN A 54 11.27 21.78 -19.15
N GLN A 55 11.82 21.02 -20.09
CA GLN A 55 13.22 20.57 -20.08
C GLN A 55 14.18 21.75 -19.96
N LYS A 56 14.00 22.80 -20.78
CA LYS A 56 14.83 24.01 -20.73
C LYS A 56 14.74 24.70 -19.36
N LYS A 57 13.55 24.75 -18.77
CA LYS A 57 13.32 25.33 -17.44
C LYS A 57 13.96 24.48 -16.32
N SER A 58 13.74 23.17 -16.33
CA SER A 58 14.29 22.23 -15.35
C SER A 58 15.81 22.24 -15.32
N LEU A 59 16.43 22.26 -16.51
CA LEU A 59 17.87 22.16 -16.69
C LEU A 59 18.57 23.52 -16.76
N ASP A 60 17.91 24.62 -16.41
CA ASP A 60 18.49 25.95 -16.51
C ASP A 60 19.80 26.07 -15.70
N GLY A 61 20.92 26.36 -16.35
CA GLY A 61 22.24 26.41 -15.70
C GLY A 61 22.85 25.05 -15.33
N ILE A 62 22.22 23.93 -15.68
CA ILE A 62 22.77 22.58 -15.59
C ILE A 62 23.46 22.26 -16.92
N LYS A 63 24.75 21.92 -16.89
CA LYS A 63 25.57 21.72 -18.10
C LYS A 63 26.38 20.41 -18.09
N SER A 64 26.38 19.72 -16.98
CA SER A 64 27.16 18.51 -16.73
C SER A 64 26.37 17.55 -15.84
N LEU A 65 26.73 16.27 -15.87
CA LEU A 65 26.16 15.27 -14.98
C LEU A 65 26.40 15.59 -13.50
N GLU A 66 27.58 16.18 -13.18
CA GLU A 66 27.88 16.71 -11.85
C GLU A 66 26.82 17.71 -11.39
N SER A 67 26.58 18.75 -12.20
CA SER A 67 25.61 19.78 -11.87
C SER A 67 24.19 19.23 -11.81
N LEU A 68 23.86 18.22 -12.63
CA LEU A 68 22.54 17.57 -12.61
C LEU A 68 22.29 16.83 -11.30
N ILE A 69 23.24 16.01 -10.87
CA ILE A 69 23.11 15.23 -9.62
C ILE A 69 23.13 16.15 -8.40
N ARG A 70 24.03 17.14 -8.36
CA ARG A 70 24.17 17.99 -7.17
C ARG A 70 23.17 19.14 -7.13
N ILE A 71 23.06 19.92 -8.20
CA ILE A 71 22.16 21.09 -8.27
C ILE A 71 20.74 20.69 -8.67
N GLY A 72 20.59 19.74 -9.59
CA GLY A 72 19.27 19.28 -10.04
C GLY A 72 18.47 18.62 -8.91
N LEU A 73 19.06 17.64 -8.21
CA LEU A 73 18.41 17.03 -7.03
C LEU A 73 18.16 18.04 -5.93
N TYR A 74 19.11 18.93 -5.65
CA TYR A 74 18.90 20.03 -4.70
C TYR A 74 17.71 20.90 -5.08
N ARG A 75 17.53 21.28 -6.35
CA ARG A 75 16.40 22.12 -6.77
C ARG A 75 15.06 21.42 -6.58
N LEU A 76 14.96 20.14 -6.93
CA LEU A 76 13.78 19.32 -6.64
C LEU A 76 13.48 19.29 -5.15
N ALA A 77 14.50 18.99 -4.34
CA ALA A 77 14.37 18.90 -2.91
C ALA A 77 14.03 20.26 -2.28
N LYS A 78 14.67 21.35 -2.70
CA LYS A 78 14.43 22.73 -2.23
C LYS A 78 13.03 23.22 -2.56
N GLU A 79 12.40 22.73 -3.63
CA GLU A 79 11.00 23.03 -3.91
C GLU A 79 10.09 22.53 -2.78
N HIS A 80 10.36 21.33 -2.27
CA HIS A 80 9.51 20.60 -1.33
C HIS A 80 9.95 20.72 0.12
N LEU A 81 11.24 20.86 0.40
CA LEU A 81 11.81 20.77 1.73
C LEU A 81 12.21 22.14 2.27
N GLU A 82 12.19 22.25 3.58
CA GLU A 82 12.71 23.37 4.35
C GLU A 82 13.49 22.88 5.56
N LEU A 83 14.45 23.70 6.01
CA LEU A 83 15.23 23.41 7.20
C LEU A 83 14.75 24.32 8.33
N ARG A 84 14.38 23.75 9.47
CA ARG A 84 14.12 24.48 10.70
C ARG A 84 15.05 23.92 11.77
N ASP A 85 15.89 24.79 12.32
CA ASP A 85 17.02 24.39 13.16
C ASP A 85 17.91 23.33 12.46
N SER A 86 17.93 22.10 12.96
CA SER A 86 18.65 20.97 12.37
C SER A 86 17.71 19.87 11.84
N ARG A 87 16.44 20.20 11.62
CA ARG A 87 15.40 19.27 11.16
C ARG A 87 14.91 19.63 9.77
N ILE A 88 14.80 18.62 8.92
CA ILE A 88 14.30 18.74 7.56
C ILE A 88 12.81 18.43 7.58
N TYR A 89 12.01 19.39 7.11
CA TYR A 89 10.57 19.26 7.00
C TYR A 89 10.15 19.36 5.55
N VAL A 90 9.03 18.72 5.22
CA VAL A 90 8.30 19.04 4.00
C VAL A 90 7.60 20.38 4.19
N LYS A 91 7.63 21.27 3.21
CA LYS A 91 6.82 22.47 3.21
C LYS A 91 5.36 22.04 3.18
N GLN A 92 4.57 22.56 4.11
CA GLN A 92 3.17 22.19 4.28
C GLN A 92 2.38 22.14 2.95
N LEU A 93 2.44 23.20 2.13
CA LEU A 93 1.71 23.28 0.86
C LEU A 93 2.24 22.34 -0.25
N LYS A 94 3.33 21.62 0.01
CA LYS A 94 3.98 20.68 -0.90
C LYS A 94 3.87 19.23 -0.43
N GLN A 95 3.13 18.96 0.64
CA GLN A 95 3.01 17.62 1.20
C GLN A 95 2.45 16.59 0.20
N ASN A 96 1.32 16.88 -0.45
CA ASN A 96 0.73 15.93 -1.40
C ASN A 96 1.65 15.73 -2.63
N SER A 97 2.30 16.79 -3.15
CA SER A 97 3.24 16.65 -4.27
C SER A 97 4.57 16.00 -3.88
N TRP A 98 4.95 16.09 -2.60
CA TRP A 98 6.08 15.35 -2.04
C TRP A 98 5.78 13.85 -2.02
N GLN A 99 4.57 13.46 -1.60
CA GLN A 99 4.11 12.06 -1.66
C GLN A 99 4.18 11.47 -3.07
N ASP A 100 3.99 12.30 -4.12
CA ASP A 100 4.21 11.90 -5.52
C ASP A 100 5.69 11.87 -5.91
N LEU A 101 6.51 12.81 -5.44
CA LEU A 101 7.93 12.86 -5.82
C LEU A 101 8.71 11.65 -5.29
N ILE A 102 8.41 11.22 -4.06
CA ILE A 102 9.16 10.15 -3.40
C ILE A 102 8.91 8.76 -3.99
N THR A 103 7.87 8.59 -4.81
CA THR A 103 7.70 7.35 -5.59
C THR A 103 8.80 7.22 -6.64
N TYR A 104 9.33 8.33 -7.17
CA TYR A 104 10.40 8.32 -8.17
C TYR A 104 11.80 8.31 -7.55
N ILE A 105 12.01 9.07 -6.48
CA ILE A 105 13.32 9.26 -5.85
C ILE A 105 13.19 9.04 -4.34
N PRO A 106 13.92 8.06 -3.76
CA PRO A 106 13.91 7.82 -2.33
C PRO A 106 14.20 9.08 -1.49
N PRO A 107 13.50 9.27 -0.36
CA PRO A 107 13.62 10.47 0.47
C PRO A 107 15.04 10.80 0.92
N LEU A 108 15.87 9.80 1.26
CA LEU A 108 17.20 10.03 1.85
C LEU A 108 18.10 10.85 0.93
N VAL A 109 18.20 10.51 -0.36
CA VAL A 109 19.07 11.22 -1.30
C VAL A 109 18.60 12.67 -1.54
N LEU A 110 17.29 12.91 -1.57
CA LEU A 110 16.72 14.26 -1.69
C LEU A 110 17.06 15.11 -0.47
N GLN A 111 16.91 14.56 0.74
CA GLN A 111 17.27 15.23 1.99
C GLN A 111 18.76 15.58 2.03
N MET A 112 19.64 14.66 1.64
CA MET A 112 21.08 14.91 1.63
C MET A 112 21.50 15.91 0.56
N ALA A 113 20.88 15.87 -0.63
CA ALA A 113 21.13 16.87 -1.68
C ALA A 113 20.69 18.28 -1.22
N PHE A 114 19.57 18.37 -0.50
CA PHE A 114 19.09 19.59 0.15
C PHE A 114 20.09 20.09 1.21
N LEU A 115 20.45 19.24 2.16
CA LEU A 115 21.29 19.58 3.31
C LEU A 115 22.71 19.96 2.90
N HIS A 116 23.30 19.27 1.91
CA HIS A 116 24.65 19.56 1.39
C HIS A 116 24.82 21.02 0.96
N ILE A 117 23.76 21.67 0.47
CA ILE A 117 23.79 23.07 0.01
C ILE A 117 23.30 24.04 1.08
N GLU A 118 22.22 23.73 1.80
CA GLU A 118 21.66 24.64 2.82
C GLU A 118 22.54 24.71 4.09
N LYS A 119 23.22 23.61 4.43
CA LYS A 119 24.13 23.49 5.58
C LYS A 119 25.38 22.70 5.17
N PRO A 120 26.31 23.31 4.41
CA PRO A 120 27.47 22.61 3.91
C PRO A 120 28.42 22.20 5.03
N LEU A 121 28.88 20.94 5.00
CA LEU A 121 29.98 20.46 5.84
C LEU A 121 31.32 20.91 5.25
N SER A 122 31.92 21.96 5.84
CA SER A 122 33.18 22.55 5.36
C SER A 122 34.44 21.94 5.98
N ASP A 123 34.37 21.50 7.23
CA ASP A 123 35.50 20.91 7.95
C ASP A 123 35.54 19.39 7.72
N LYS A 124 36.70 18.91 7.25
CA LYS A 124 36.95 17.51 6.90
C LYS A 124 37.52 16.68 8.05
N LYS A 125 37.80 17.31 9.21
CA LYS A 125 38.25 16.58 10.41
C LYS A 125 37.17 15.62 10.88
N ILE A 126 37.59 14.47 11.40
CA ILE A 126 36.70 13.40 11.85
C ILE A 126 35.75 13.91 12.95
N GLU A 127 36.23 14.75 13.87
CA GLU A 127 35.42 15.32 14.94
C GLU A 127 34.29 16.22 14.38
N ALA A 128 34.58 16.99 13.32
CA ALA A 128 33.59 17.83 12.67
C ALA A 128 32.56 17.00 11.88
N ILE A 129 33.02 15.93 11.21
CA ILE A 129 32.14 14.96 10.54
C ILE A 129 31.18 14.32 11.54
N ARG A 130 31.70 13.81 12.68
CA ARG A 130 30.91 13.22 13.75
C ARG A 130 29.90 14.20 14.33
N LYS A 131 30.31 15.45 14.58
CA LYS A 131 29.40 16.49 15.05
C LYS A 131 28.28 16.76 14.05
N TYR A 132 28.61 16.93 12.77
CA TYR A 132 27.62 17.17 11.72
C TYR A 132 26.65 16.01 11.56
N PHE A 133 27.16 14.77 11.61
CA PHE A 133 26.35 13.55 11.58
C PHE A 133 25.31 13.55 12.71
N MET A 134 25.75 13.82 13.95
CA MET A 134 24.85 13.82 15.11
C MET A 134 23.87 14.99 15.11
N GLU A 135 24.25 16.14 14.57
CA GLU A 135 23.45 17.36 14.58
C GLU A 135 22.43 17.41 13.44
N TYR A 136 22.78 16.99 12.22
CA TYR A 136 21.96 17.19 11.03
C TYR A 136 21.52 15.90 10.31
N ILE A 137 22.31 14.82 10.34
CA ILE A 137 21.97 13.61 9.57
C ILE A 137 21.14 12.66 10.42
N LEU A 138 21.74 12.13 11.50
CA LEU A 138 21.11 11.16 12.40
C LEU A 138 19.71 11.57 12.85
N PRO A 139 19.45 12.84 13.22
CA PRO A 139 18.13 13.19 13.71
C PRO A 139 17.03 13.09 12.64
N ASN A 140 17.37 13.24 11.35
CA ASN A 140 16.42 13.16 10.23
C ASN A 140 16.32 11.76 9.61
N THR A 141 17.18 10.82 10.01
CA THR A 141 17.31 9.50 9.35
C THR A 141 17.57 8.37 10.34
N ARG A 142 17.10 8.50 11.59
CA ARG A 142 17.42 7.57 12.67
C ARG A 142 16.77 6.21 12.48
N TYR A 143 15.47 6.21 12.18
CA TYR A 143 14.60 5.05 12.04
C TYR A 143 13.75 5.08 10.79
N THR A 144 13.48 6.28 10.24
CA THR A 144 12.76 6.49 8.98
C THR A 144 13.47 7.57 8.15
N ALA A 145 13.47 7.41 6.83
CA ALA A 145 13.93 8.44 5.91
C ALA A 145 12.80 9.40 5.51
N LEU A 146 11.54 9.14 5.88
CA LEU A 146 10.40 9.96 5.50
C LEU A 146 10.36 11.25 6.33
N PRO A 147 10.64 12.44 5.75
CA PRO A 147 10.33 13.68 6.43
C PRO A 147 8.81 13.89 6.48
N TYR A 148 8.38 14.76 7.38
CA TYR A 148 6.99 15.16 7.53
C TYR A 148 6.88 16.69 7.45
N PRO A 149 5.69 17.26 7.19
CA PRO A 149 5.53 18.70 7.17
C PRO A 149 5.35 19.26 8.58
N TYR A 150 5.99 20.39 8.89
CA TYR A 150 5.73 21.06 10.15
C TYR A 150 4.40 21.82 10.09
N ILE A 151 3.35 21.23 10.67
CA ILE A 151 2.01 21.85 10.79
C ILE A 151 1.77 22.20 12.27
N PRO A 152 1.89 23.48 12.68
CA PRO A 152 1.82 23.87 14.10
C PRO A 152 0.62 23.32 14.85
N GLN A 153 -0.55 23.28 14.21
CA GLN A 153 -1.79 22.78 14.78
C GLN A 153 -1.74 21.27 15.04
N VAL A 154 -1.29 20.48 14.06
CA VAL A 154 -1.13 19.02 14.21
C VAL A 154 0.00 18.70 15.19
N GLU A 155 1.08 19.46 15.18
CA GLU A 155 2.20 19.33 16.12
C GLU A 155 1.77 19.54 17.58
N ASN A 156 0.95 20.56 17.84
CA ASN A 156 0.41 20.79 19.17
C ASN A 156 -0.55 19.68 19.57
N TYR A 157 -1.45 19.29 18.66
CA TYR A 157 -2.39 18.19 18.88
C TYR A 157 -1.69 16.88 19.22
N LEU A 158 -0.64 16.50 18.47
CA LEU A 158 0.14 15.28 18.70
C LEU A 158 0.77 15.26 20.10
N LYS A 159 1.29 16.40 20.56
CA LYS A 159 1.85 16.56 21.92
C LYS A 159 0.78 16.41 23.00
N GLU A 160 -0.40 16.95 22.79
CA GLU A 160 -1.52 16.85 23.74
C GLU A 160 -2.11 15.43 23.80
N LYS A 161 -2.11 14.70 22.69
CA LYS A 161 -2.68 13.34 22.59
C LYS A 161 -1.68 12.21 22.80
N ASN A 162 -0.37 12.50 22.84
CA ASN A 162 0.72 11.52 22.85
C ASN A 162 0.71 10.58 21.63
N GLY A 163 0.48 11.12 20.44
CA GLY A 163 0.43 10.35 19.19
C GLY A 163 -0.97 10.27 18.55
N LEU A 164 -1.04 9.62 17.40
CA LEU A 164 -2.27 9.41 16.62
C LEU A 164 -2.73 7.95 16.70
N HIS A 165 -4.00 7.71 16.39
CA HIS A 165 -4.53 6.36 16.19
C HIS A 165 -4.31 5.93 14.75
N ASP A 166 -3.64 4.78 14.59
CA ASP A 166 -3.50 4.08 13.32
C ASP A 166 -4.31 2.79 13.40
N LEU A 167 -5.53 2.83 12.85
CA LEU A 167 -6.47 1.71 12.94
C LEU A 167 -6.40 0.78 11.74
N HIS A 168 -5.47 1.03 10.80
CA HIS A 168 -5.28 0.17 9.66
C HIS A 168 -3.82 0.06 9.24
N MET A 169 -3.11 -0.94 9.74
CA MET A 169 -1.70 -1.14 9.39
C MET A 169 -1.37 -2.62 9.10
N HIS A 170 -0.92 -2.92 7.89
CA HIS A 170 -0.41 -4.24 7.53
C HIS A 170 1.03 -4.41 8.03
N LEU A 171 1.28 -5.38 8.92
CA LEU A 171 2.62 -5.50 9.52
C LEU A 171 3.70 -5.90 8.52
N ASN A 172 3.34 -6.70 7.51
CA ASN A 172 4.18 -6.99 6.34
C ASN A 172 4.06 -5.86 5.32
N GLY A 173 5.06 -5.69 4.45
CA GLY A 173 5.06 -4.59 3.47
C GLY A 173 5.33 -3.22 4.09
N SER A 174 5.88 -3.17 5.30
CA SER A 174 5.98 -1.98 6.13
C SER A 174 7.34 -1.28 6.06
N THR A 175 8.42 -2.00 5.69
CA THR A 175 9.79 -1.46 5.71
C THR A 175 10.00 -0.44 4.58
N GLU A 176 10.62 0.69 4.86
CA GLU A 176 10.93 1.71 3.83
C GLU A 176 12.03 1.26 2.86
N VAL A 177 12.04 1.79 1.64
CA VAL A 177 13.08 1.51 0.63
C VAL A 177 14.49 1.85 1.14
N ASP A 178 14.67 2.99 1.81
CA ASP A 178 15.99 3.44 2.29
C ASP A 178 16.55 2.54 3.41
N VAL A 179 15.66 1.83 4.14
CA VAL A 179 16.02 0.81 5.13
C VAL A 179 16.33 -0.51 4.44
N ALA A 180 15.42 -1.02 3.61
CA ALA A 180 15.60 -2.27 2.86
C ALA A 180 16.86 -2.23 1.97
N TRP A 181 17.19 -1.07 1.40
CA TRP A 181 18.41 -0.86 0.61
C TRP A 181 19.70 -1.16 1.38
N GLN A 182 19.73 -0.95 2.69
CA GLN A 182 20.89 -1.29 3.52
C GLN A 182 21.03 -2.80 3.68
N ASP A 183 19.90 -3.49 3.85
CA ASP A 183 19.88 -4.96 3.95
C ASP A 183 20.21 -5.60 2.60
N PHE A 184 19.70 -5.04 1.50
CA PHE A 184 19.98 -5.50 0.13
C PHE A 184 21.46 -5.45 -0.19
N LEU A 185 22.12 -4.36 0.19
CA LEU A 185 23.54 -4.22 -0.05
C LEU A 185 24.38 -4.98 0.97
N SER A 186 23.84 -5.35 2.14
CA SER A 186 24.54 -6.20 3.11
C SER A 186 24.46 -7.69 2.72
N GLU A 187 23.33 -8.12 2.17
CA GLU A 187 23.00 -9.54 1.92
C GLU A 187 22.25 -9.76 0.58
N PRO A 188 22.86 -9.42 -0.57
CA PRO A 188 22.21 -9.49 -1.88
C PRO A 188 21.87 -10.93 -2.30
N ASP A 189 22.59 -11.92 -1.75
CA ASP A 189 22.31 -13.33 -1.99
C ASP A 189 20.97 -13.76 -1.36
N LYS A 190 20.61 -13.24 -0.18
CA LYS A 190 19.32 -13.54 0.46
C LYS A 190 18.16 -12.90 -0.29
N VAL A 191 18.35 -11.67 -0.77
CA VAL A 191 17.34 -10.98 -1.61
C VAL A 191 17.14 -11.73 -2.93
N TYR A 192 18.22 -12.26 -3.51
CA TYR A 192 18.14 -13.08 -4.71
C TYR A 192 17.33 -14.36 -4.48
N GLU A 193 17.58 -15.09 -3.39
CA GLU A 193 16.83 -16.29 -3.03
C GLU A 193 15.32 -15.99 -2.97
N GLU A 194 14.93 -14.85 -2.39
CA GLU A 194 13.51 -14.44 -2.26
C GLU A 194 12.85 -14.21 -3.63
N ILE A 195 13.45 -13.39 -4.50
CA ILE A 195 12.86 -13.14 -5.83
C ILE A 195 12.97 -14.35 -6.76
N GLN A 196 14.00 -15.19 -6.61
CA GLN A 196 14.19 -16.40 -7.42
C GLN A 196 13.06 -17.41 -7.18
N GLU A 197 12.61 -17.55 -5.93
CA GLU A 197 11.45 -18.42 -5.60
C GLU A 197 10.16 -17.98 -6.30
N LYS A 198 10.08 -16.72 -6.75
CA LYS A 198 8.93 -16.12 -7.43
C LYS A 198 9.17 -15.79 -8.89
N GLU A 199 10.31 -16.17 -9.45
CA GLU A 199 10.69 -15.79 -10.82
C GLU A 199 9.74 -16.37 -11.88
N ASP A 200 9.02 -17.46 -11.57
CA ASP A 200 7.97 -18.04 -12.41
C ASP A 200 6.59 -17.40 -12.24
N ASP A 201 6.38 -16.54 -11.22
CA ASP A 201 5.12 -15.84 -11.02
C ASP A 201 4.90 -14.78 -12.11
N SER A 202 3.71 -14.78 -12.72
CA SER A 202 3.40 -13.89 -13.83
C SER A 202 3.44 -12.41 -13.46
N PHE A 203 3.04 -12.06 -12.24
CA PHE A 203 3.06 -10.66 -11.79
C PHE A 203 4.46 -10.18 -11.51
N VAL A 204 5.34 -11.03 -10.96
CA VAL A 204 6.76 -10.69 -10.74
C VAL A 204 7.46 -10.46 -12.08
N ARG A 205 7.24 -11.34 -13.07
CA ARG A 205 7.77 -11.15 -14.43
C ARG A 205 7.26 -9.86 -15.07
N GLU A 206 5.95 -9.63 -15.01
CA GLU A 206 5.35 -8.41 -15.56
C GLU A 206 5.92 -7.16 -14.89
N GLN A 207 6.14 -7.17 -13.58
CA GLN A 207 6.76 -6.04 -12.87
C GLN A 207 8.21 -5.81 -13.33
N LEU A 208 9.03 -6.85 -13.44
CA LEU A 208 10.41 -6.74 -13.89
C LEU A 208 10.52 -6.17 -15.31
N GLU A 209 9.66 -6.65 -16.23
CA GLU A 209 9.55 -6.13 -17.60
C GLU A 209 9.01 -4.69 -17.64
N GLN A 210 8.08 -4.37 -16.74
CA GLN A 210 7.56 -3.01 -16.59
C GLN A 210 8.62 -2.04 -16.08
N GLU A 211 9.51 -2.46 -15.17
CA GLU A 211 10.39 -1.56 -14.42
C GLU A 211 11.87 -1.59 -14.82
N SER A 212 12.28 -2.55 -15.65
CA SER A 212 13.67 -2.76 -16.03
C SER A 212 13.82 -3.43 -17.40
N TYR A 213 15.07 -3.57 -17.86
CA TYR A 213 15.43 -4.44 -18.98
C TYR A 213 16.19 -5.68 -18.50
N LEU A 214 15.95 -6.10 -17.26
CA LEU A 214 16.61 -7.28 -16.70
C LEU A 214 15.90 -8.54 -17.17
N ASP A 215 16.69 -9.55 -17.54
CA ASP A 215 16.17 -10.83 -18.04
C ASP A 215 15.97 -11.86 -16.91
N SER A 216 16.49 -11.60 -15.70
CA SER A 216 16.38 -12.52 -14.56
C SER A 216 16.61 -11.86 -13.19
N ALA A 217 16.18 -12.54 -12.13
CA ALA A 217 16.49 -12.23 -10.73
C ALA A 217 18.01 -12.13 -10.46
N LEU A 218 18.80 -12.94 -11.17
CA LEU A 218 20.26 -13.00 -11.01
C LEU A 218 20.93 -11.69 -11.44
N GLU A 219 20.41 -11.04 -12.47
CA GLU A 219 20.94 -9.74 -12.91
C GLU A 219 20.69 -8.65 -11.87
N PHE A 220 19.53 -8.68 -11.21
CA PHE A 220 19.24 -7.75 -10.12
C PHE A 220 20.21 -7.94 -8.95
N ARG A 221 20.47 -9.19 -8.54
CA ARG A 221 21.51 -9.51 -7.54
C ARG A 221 22.88 -8.95 -7.93
N ASN A 222 23.27 -9.13 -9.19
CA ASN A 222 24.56 -8.65 -9.69
C ASN A 222 24.63 -7.11 -9.63
N LEU A 223 23.52 -6.41 -9.90
CA LEU A 223 23.43 -4.97 -9.68
C LEU A 223 23.58 -4.59 -8.19
N LEU A 224 22.97 -5.31 -7.26
CA LEU A 224 23.15 -5.05 -5.81
C LEU A 224 24.62 -5.22 -5.39
N ARG A 225 25.29 -6.28 -5.85
CA ARG A 225 26.74 -6.49 -5.63
C ARG A 225 27.56 -5.36 -6.25
N CYS A 226 27.21 -4.93 -7.46
CA CYS A 226 27.86 -3.80 -8.12
C CYS A 226 27.67 -2.51 -7.31
N ALA A 227 26.46 -2.23 -6.79
CA ALA A 227 26.18 -1.08 -5.94
C ALA A 227 27.04 -1.08 -4.67
N ARG A 228 27.27 -2.25 -4.06
CA ARG A 228 28.20 -2.39 -2.93
C ARG A 228 29.65 -2.03 -3.34
N ASN A 229 30.12 -2.52 -4.49
CA ASN A 229 31.44 -2.17 -5.03
C ASN A 229 31.56 -0.67 -5.33
N LEU A 230 30.49 -0.05 -5.85
CA LEU A 230 30.42 1.39 -6.09
C LEU A 230 30.59 2.18 -4.78
N ARG A 231 29.97 1.76 -3.66
CA ARG A 231 30.17 2.39 -2.34
C ARG A 231 31.64 2.36 -1.90
N GLU A 232 32.32 1.23 -2.07
CA GLU A 232 33.75 1.09 -1.74
C GLU A 232 34.62 1.99 -2.62
N TYR A 233 34.34 2.03 -3.93
CA TYR A 233 35.06 2.91 -4.85
C TYR A 233 34.86 4.39 -4.49
N LEU A 234 33.63 4.81 -4.18
CA LEU A 234 33.36 6.17 -3.71
C LEU A 234 34.18 6.50 -2.45
N PHE A 235 34.25 5.57 -1.49
CA PHE A 235 35.06 5.76 -0.29
C PHE A 235 36.56 5.88 -0.61
N SER A 236 37.12 4.99 -1.43
CA SER A 236 38.55 5.01 -1.77
C SER A 236 38.97 6.29 -2.50
N MET A 237 38.08 6.87 -3.31
CA MET A 237 38.33 8.15 -3.99
C MET A 237 38.38 9.34 -3.03
N LEU A 238 37.62 9.28 -1.93
CA LEU A 238 37.61 10.31 -0.89
C LEU A 238 38.77 10.11 0.11
N TYR A 239 39.17 8.86 0.37
CA TYR A 239 40.19 8.47 1.35
C TYR A 239 41.22 7.48 0.74
N PRO A 240 42.12 7.93 -0.15
CA PRO A 240 43.00 7.04 -0.92
C PRO A 240 44.10 6.34 -0.10
N TYR A 241 44.38 6.80 1.12
CA TYR A 241 45.42 6.24 1.99
C TYR A 241 44.89 5.19 2.99
N SER A 242 43.58 4.99 3.09
CA SER A 242 42.99 4.11 4.12
C SER A 242 42.79 2.65 3.69
N LYS A 243 42.86 2.33 2.38
CA LYS A 243 42.85 0.96 1.85
C LYS A 243 43.75 0.90 0.60
N GLU A 244 44.63 -0.10 0.48
CA GLU A 244 45.30 -0.45 -0.78
C GLU A 244 44.28 -1.06 -1.77
N SER A 245 43.30 -0.27 -2.20
CA SER A 245 42.33 -0.74 -3.21
C SER A 245 42.93 -0.57 -4.61
N GLY A 246 42.96 -1.64 -5.39
CA GLY A 246 43.48 -1.65 -6.77
C GLY A 246 42.79 -0.69 -7.74
N PHE A 247 41.69 -0.04 -7.33
CA PHE A 247 40.91 0.91 -8.13
C PHE A 247 41.66 2.21 -8.50
N ASN A 248 42.67 2.60 -7.72
CA ASN A 248 43.40 3.86 -7.92
C ASN A 248 44.29 3.88 -9.20
N LYS A 249 44.36 2.77 -9.94
CA LYS A 249 45.16 2.60 -11.17
C LYS A 249 44.32 2.50 -12.46
N ILE A 250 43.01 2.74 -12.40
CA ILE A 250 42.11 2.56 -13.54
C ILE A 250 41.83 3.91 -14.22
N ASP A 251 42.33 4.05 -15.45
CA ASP A 251 42.34 5.33 -16.18
C ASP A 251 41.12 5.54 -17.10
N SER A 252 40.24 4.54 -17.25
CA SER A 252 39.04 4.62 -18.12
C SER A 252 37.79 4.13 -17.41
N ILE A 253 36.64 4.76 -17.72
CA ILE A 253 35.35 4.42 -17.13
C ILE A 253 34.91 3.02 -17.53
N GLU A 254 35.20 2.58 -18.76
CA GLU A 254 34.84 1.25 -19.26
C GLU A 254 35.58 0.15 -18.50
N LYS A 255 36.89 0.34 -18.25
CA LYS A 255 37.69 -0.59 -17.44
C LYS A 255 37.24 -0.61 -15.99
N LEU A 256 36.85 0.54 -15.46
CA LEU A 256 36.32 0.65 -14.11
C LEU A 256 34.99 -0.08 -13.98
N LEU A 257 34.05 0.16 -14.89
CA LEU A 257 32.76 -0.53 -14.93
C LEU A 257 32.94 -2.04 -15.11
N ALA A 258 33.83 -2.49 -16.00
CA ALA A 258 34.12 -3.91 -16.16
C ALA A 258 34.61 -4.54 -14.85
N ASN A 259 35.54 -3.88 -14.15
CA ASN A 259 36.03 -4.38 -12.86
C ASN A 259 34.93 -4.39 -11.79
N LEU A 260 34.12 -3.33 -11.70
CA LEU A 260 33.05 -3.21 -10.69
C LEU A 260 31.90 -4.20 -10.89
N LEU A 261 31.58 -4.54 -12.15
CA LEU A 261 30.55 -5.51 -12.52
C LEU A 261 31.01 -6.95 -12.33
N GLU A 262 32.31 -7.23 -12.51
CA GLU A 262 32.89 -8.58 -12.41
C GLU A 262 33.45 -8.90 -11.02
N SER A 263 33.62 -7.90 -10.15
CA SER A 263 34.17 -8.07 -8.80
C SER A 263 33.16 -8.64 -7.80
N GLU A 264 33.55 -9.72 -7.11
CA GLU A 264 32.78 -10.33 -6.01
C GLU A 264 33.17 -9.81 -4.62
N HIS A 265 34.09 -8.84 -4.51
CA HIS A 265 34.83 -8.53 -3.27
C HIS A 265 34.34 -7.32 -2.45
N GLY A 266 33.14 -6.79 -2.70
CA GLY A 266 32.60 -5.67 -1.93
C GLY A 266 32.41 -6.03 -0.44
N THR A 267 32.80 -5.13 0.47
CA THR A 267 32.69 -5.41 1.91
C THR A 267 31.26 -5.25 2.41
N ILE A 268 30.83 -6.13 3.32
CA ILE A 268 29.48 -6.09 3.92
C ILE A 268 29.33 -4.85 4.83
N ARG A 269 30.40 -4.47 5.52
CA ARG A 269 30.40 -3.29 6.41
C ARG A 269 30.39 -2.02 5.58
N HIS A 270 29.46 -1.10 5.86
CA HIS A 270 29.39 0.17 5.14
C HIS A 270 30.69 0.98 5.30
N PRO A 271 31.45 1.29 4.23
CA PRO A 271 32.81 1.83 4.35
C PRO A 271 32.91 3.21 5.05
N PHE A 272 31.86 4.02 4.99
CA PHE A 272 31.81 5.31 5.71
C PHE A 272 31.48 5.17 7.22
N ALA A 273 31.14 3.97 7.72
CA ALA A 273 30.77 3.77 9.12
C ALA A 273 31.91 4.11 10.08
N ASP A 274 33.15 3.83 9.69
CA ASP A 274 34.35 4.02 10.53
C ASP A 274 34.70 5.51 10.73
N LEU A 275 34.06 6.42 9.99
CA LEU A 275 34.16 7.87 10.24
C LEU A 275 33.32 8.29 11.46
N VAL A 276 32.28 7.52 11.79
CA VAL A 276 31.31 7.85 12.84
C VAL A 276 31.53 6.98 14.07
N TYR A 277 31.67 5.68 13.87
CA TYR A 277 31.80 4.68 14.92
C TYR A 277 33.25 4.27 15.11
N GLU A 278 33.64 3.88 16.33
CA GLU A 278 35.00 3.42 16.60
C GLU A 278 35.16 1.94 16.21
N ASN A 279 36.41 1.51 16.01
CA ASN A 279 36.70 0.13 15.63
C ASN A 279 36.23 -0.84 16.73
N GLY A 280 35.29 -1.72 16.39
CA GLY A 280 34.69 -2.69 17.32
C GLY A 280 33.27 -2.34 17.76
N ASP A 281 32.80 -1.11 17.52
CA ASP A 281 31.42 -0.75 17.79
C ASP A 281 30.45 -1.45 16.81
N GLU A 282 29.29 -1.83 17.34
CA GLU A 282 28.14 -2.23 16.54
C GLU A 282 27.67 -1.04 15.70
N VAL A 283 27.71 -1.16 14.37
CA VAL A 283 27.28 -0.09 13.47
C VAL A 283 25.76 0.03 13.55
N ARG A 284 25.28 1.11 14.19
CA ARG A 284 23.86 1.43 14.28
C ARG A 284 23.47 2.43 13.20
N HIS A 285 22.17 2.48 12.87
CA HIS A 285 21.60 3.48 11.96
C HIS A 285 22.31 3.54 10.59
N LEU A 286 22.45 2.39 9.90
CA LEU A 286 23.12 2.30 8.60
C LEU A 286 22.59 3.31 7.56
N MET A 287 21.28 3.56 7.57
CA MET A 287 20.64 4.57 6.72
C MET A 287 21.20 6.00 6.96
N ALA A 288 21.55 6.36 8.19
CA ALA A 288 22.21 7.63 8.49
C ALA A 288 23.65 7.65 7.96
N VAL A 289 24.36 6.52 8.03
CA VAL A 289 25.73 6.39 7.48
C VAL A 289 25.71 6.52 5.95
N GLU A 290 24.71 5.95 5.29
CA GLU A 290 24.43 6.17 3.86
C GLU A 290 24.19 7.66 3.57
N GLY A 291 23.41 8.34 4.41
CA GLY A 291 23.22 9.79 4.32
C GLY A 291 24.55 10.57 4.39
N LEU A 292 25.45 10.16 5.28
CA LEU A 292 26.79 10.76 5.38
C LEU A 292 27.62 10.53 4.11
N MET A 293 27.55 9.33 3.51
CA MET A 293 28.20 9.08 2.22
C MET A 293 27.74 10.10 1.17
N TYR A 294 26.43 10.31 1.00
CA TYR A 294 25.92 11.29 0.04
C TYR A 294 26.47 12.69 0.29
N ILE A 295 26.45 13.18 1.53
CA ILE A 295 27.00 14.50 1.89
C ILE A 295 28.47 14.63 1.52
N LEU A 296 29.29 13.63 1.87
CA LEU A 296 30.73 13.66 1.60
C LEU A 296 31.03 13.55 0.10
N VAL A 297 30.30 12.71 -0.64
CA VAL A 297 30.47 12.56 -2.09
C VAL A 297 30.04 13.84 -2.82
N PHE A 298 28.90 14.46 -2.45
CA PHE A 298 28.50 15.75 -3.03
C PHE A 298 29.53 16.86 -2.76
N ASN A 299 30.07 16.92 -1.54
CA ASN A 299 31.16 17.83 -1.18
C ASN A 299 32.42 17.62 -2.02
N TYR A 300 32.80 16.36 -2.23
CA TYR A 300 33.96 16.03 -3.03
C TYR A 300 33.77 16.42 -4.49
N ILE A 301 32.61 16.08 -5.08
CA ILE A 301 32.24 16.42 -6.45
C ILE A 301 32.27 17.94 -6.67
N LYS A 302 31.75 18.73 -5.72
CA LYS A 302 31.79 20.20 -5.75
C LYS A 302 33.22 20.75 -5.81
N GLY A 303 34.15 20.16 -5.05
CA GLY A 303 35.55 20.59 -5.00
C GLY A 303 36.43 20.04 -6.12
N ASN A 304 36.03 18.89 -6.69
CA ASN A 304 36.74 18.16 -7.74
C ASN A 304 35.72 17.67 -8.78
N PRO A 305 35.27 18.52 -9.71
CA PRO A 305 34.25 18.16 -10.69
C PRO A 305 34.86 17.19 -11.73
N ARG A 306 34.96 15.92 -11.35
CA ARG A 306 35.38 14.82 -12.22
C ARG A 306 34.13 14.13 -12.74
N GLU A 307 33.97 14.12 -14.06
CA GLU A 307 32.84 13.46 -14.74
C GLU A 307 32.73 11.98 -14.36
N LEU A 308 33.87 11.30 -14.19
CA LEU A 308 33.94 9.91 -13.74
C LEU A 308 33.19 9.68 -12.42
N LEU A 309 33.40 10.52 -11.41
CA LEU A 309 32.78 10.32 -10.09
C LEU A 309 31.27 10.60 -10.13
N ALA A 310 30.86 11.61 -10.92
CA ALA A 310 29.45 11.88 -11.16
C ALA A 310 28.77 10.70 -11.87
N SER A 311 29.42 10.08 -12.86
CA SER A 311 28.91 8.88 -13.53
C SER A 311 28.80 7.67 -12.60
N ILE A 312 29.78 7.45 -11.72
CA ILE A 312 29.72 6.38 -10.72
C ILE A 312 28.58 6.59 -9.74
N LEU A 313 28.40 7.81 -9.22
CA LEU A 313 27.28 8.11 -8.34
C LEU A 313 25.94 8.00 -9.09
N HIS A 314 25.87 8.43 -10.34
CA HIS A 314 24.68 8.26 -11.18
C HIS A 314 24.30 6.79 -11.31
N PHE A 315 25.26 5.92 -11.62
CA PHE A 315 25.01 4.48 -11.73
C PHE A 315 24.52 3.89 -10.41
N TYR A 316 25.14 4.25 -9.29
CA TYR A 316 24.69 3.84 -7.96
C TYR A 316 23.23 4.24 -7.68
N LEU A 317 22.87 5.50 -8.01
CA LEU A 317 21.52 6.02 -7.82
C LEU A 317 20.49 5.37 -8.76
N LEU A 318 20.88 4.96 -9.97
CA LEU A 318 19.99 4.24 -10.89
C LEU A 318 19.65 2.83 -10.38
N ILE A 319 20.61 2.14 -9.74
CA ILE A 319 20.35 0.84 -9.11
C ILE A 319 19.39 1.02 -7.92
N LEU A 320 19.64 2.02 -7.06
CA LEU A 320 18.71 2.39 -5.98
C LEU A 320 17.32 2.74 -6.54
N GLY A 321 17.27 3.47 -7.65
CA GLY A 321 16.03 3.82 -8.33
C GLY A 321 15.25 2.60 -8.82
N LEU A 322 15.93 1.59 -9.36
CA LEU A 322 15.30 0.31 -9.70
C LEU A 322 14.74 -0.38 -8.46
N SER A 323 15.52 -0.49 -7.37
CA SER A 323 15.03 -1.06 -6.12
C SER A 323 13.80 -0.32 -5.58
N ASN A 324 13.76 1.01 -5.71
CA ASN A 324 12.60 1.81 -5.33
C ASN A 324 11.35 1.46 -6.16
N ARG A 325 11.47 1.31 -7.48
CA ARG A 325 10.33 0.95 -8.35
C ARG A 325 9.83 -0.48 -8.14
N LEU A 326 10.68 -1.37 -7.62
CA LEU A 326 10.31 -2.74 -7.24
C LEU A 326 9.73 -2.84 -5.81
N LEU A 327 9.77 -1.77 -5.02
CA LEU A 327 9.39 -1.79 -3.60
C LEU A 327 8.31 -0.77 -3.21
N VAL A 328 8.15 0.30 -4.00
CA VAL A 328 7.22 1.41 -3.75
C VAL A 328 6.27 1.53 -4.94
N GLN A 329 4.97 1.67 -4.67
CA GLN A 329 3.98 1.84 -5.73
C GLN A 329 4.17 3.17 -6.44
N GLN A 330 4.39 3.08 -7.76
CA GLN A 330 4.65 4.22 -8.62
C GLN A 330 3.36 4.96 -8.96
N ASN A 331 3.47 6.23 -9.33
CA ASN A 331 2.31 7.02 -9.74
C ASN A 331 1.76 6.65 -11.13
N HIS A 332 2.47 5.80 -11.89
CA HIS A 332 1.97 5.19 -13.13
C HIS A 332 1.33 3.81 -12.92
N GLN A 333 1.33 3.31 -11.68
CA GLN A 333 0.82 2.00 -11.27
C GLN A 333 -0.53 2.17 -10.56
N PHE A 334 -1.64 1.88 -11.26
CA PHE A 334 -3.01 2.02 -10.75
C PHE A 334 -3.74 0.68 -10.65
N GLY A 335 -4.63 0.56 -9.66
CA GLY A 335 -5.42 -0.65 -9.42
C GLY A 335 -4.71 -1.68 -8.54
N PHE A 336 -5.49 -2.61 -8.00
CA PHE A 336 -5.00 -3.60 -7.03
C PHE A 336 -3.98 -4.56 -7.63
N GLU A 337 -4.10 -4.94 -8.92
CA GLU A 337 -3.12 -5.81 -9.57
C GLU A 337 -1.72 -5.19 -9.61
N GLN A 338 -1.61 -3.87 -9.76
CA GLN A 338 -0.31 -3.18 -9.72
C GLN A 338 0.28 -3.17 -8.31
N PHE A 339 -0.56 -2.96 -7.29
CA PHE A 339 -0.17 -3.12 -5.89
C PHE A 339 0.28 -4.56 -5.61
N GLN A 340 -0.46 -5.55 -6.11
CA GLN A 340 -0.21 -6.97 -5.85
C GLN A 340 1.17 -7.40 -6.35
N LYS A 341 1.65 -6.88 -7.48
CA LYS A 341 3.02 -7.10 -7.99
C LYS A 341 4.11 -6.80 -6.95
N LEU A 342 3.93 -5.75 -6.16
CA LEU A 342 4.87 -5.36 -5.09
C LEU A 342 4.78 -6.30 -3.89
N THR A 343 3.60 -6.85 -3.61
CA THR A 343 3.40 -7.78 -2.49
C THR A 343 3.93 -9.19 -2.79
N VAL A 344 3.81 -9.66 -4.05
CA VAL A 344 4.18 -11.04 -4.43
C VAL A 344 5.64 -11.21 -4.80
N ASN A 345 6.39 -10.13 -5.05
CA ASN A 345 7.82 -10.22 -5.36
C ASN A 345 8.69 -10.58 -4.14
N GLU A 346 8.13 -10.50 -2.93
CA GLU A 346 8.72 -10.90 -1.65
C GLU A 346 10.08 -10.25 -1.32
N LEU A 347 10.50 -9.21 -2.04
CA LEU A 347 11.79 -8.54 -1.88
C LEU A 347 12.00 -7.91 -0.48
N ARG A 348 10.97 -7.85 0.36
CA ARG A 348 11.04 -7.29 1.71
C ARG A 348 11.25 -8.34 2.79
N GLU A 349 11.02 -9.61 2.51
CA GLU A 349 10.94 -10.67 3.53
C GLU A 349 12.18 -10.68 4.44
N TYR A 350 13.39 -10.58 3.87
CA TYR A 350 14.63 -10.56 4.63
C TYR A 350 14.71 -9.36 5.57
N SER A 351 14.43 -8.17 5.04
CA SER A 351 14.49 -6.89 5.78
C SER A 351 13.43 -6.85 6.90
N GLU A 352 12.34 -7.58 6.68
CA GLU A 352 11.18 -7.57 7.55
C GLU A 352 11.29 -8.60 8.68
N LYS A 353 12.17 -9.61 8.66
CA LYS A 353 12.25 -10.65 9.72
C LYS A 353 12.18 -10.15 11.17
N SER A 354 12.71 -8.95 11.46
CA SER A 354 12.64 -8.30 12.78
C SER A 354 11.54 -7.24 12.90
N TYR A 355 10.53 -7.49 13.74
CA TYR A 355 9.46 -6.51 14.02
C TYR A 355 9.92 -5.25 14.75
N ARG A 356 11.00 -5.31 15.54
CA ARG A 356 11.51 -4.17 16.32
C ARG A 356 11.80 -2.97 15.42
N ASN A 357 12.49 -3.19 14.30
CA ASN A 357 12.87 -2.12 13.38
C ASN A 357 11.66 -1.55 12.66
N ARG A 358 10.72 -2.41 12.25
CA ARG A 358 9.43 -1.99 11.67
C ARG A 358 8.70 -1.03 12.62
N PHE A 359 8.55 -1.39 13.89
CA PHE A 359 7.86 -0.55 14.88
C PHE A 359 8.60 0.77 15.19
N LEU A 360 9.93 0.76 15.25
CA LEU A 360 10.72 2.00 15.42
C LEU A 360 10.55 2.95 14.24
N GLN A 361 10.53 2.43 13.01
CA GLN A 361 10.27 3.21 11.79
C GLN A 361 8.89 3.86 11.86
N LEU A 362 7.84 3.08 12.16
CA LEU A 362 6.46 3.56 12.29
C LEU A 362 6.30 4.63 13.39
N TYR A 363 7.03 4.49 14.49
CA TYR A 363 6.99 5.44 15.60
C TYR A 363 7.69 6.79 15.29
N GLY A 364 8.49 6.82 14.21
CA GLY A 364 9.15 8.01 13.67
C GLY A 364 10.48 8.34 14.34
N ASN A 365 11.27 9.21 13.71
CA ASN A 365 12.58 9.64 14.21
C ASN A 365 12.51 10.31 15.60
N GLU A 366 11.43 11.03 15.88
CA GLU A 366 11.13 11.66 17.17
C GLU A 366 10.39 10.75 18.14
N ARG A 367 10.00 9.54 17.72
CA ARG A 367 9.37 8.50 18.56
C ARG A 367 8.10 9.00 19.25
N ARG A 368 7.12 9.42 18.44
CA ARG A 368 5.91 10.10 18.92
C ARG A 368 4.67 9.94 18.03
N ASN A 369 4.80 9.31 16.86
CA ASN A 369 3.73 9.33 15.86
C ASN A 369 2.48 8.55 16.30
N ILE A 370 2.67 7.50 17.11
CA ILE A 370 1.63 6.51 17.39
C ILE A 370 1.23 6.58 18.85
N CYS A 371 -0.07 6.72 19.11
CA CYS A 371 -0.65 6.46 20.43
C CYS A 371 -1.23 5.04 20.48
N PHE A 372 -1.83 4.58 19.39
CA PHE A 372 -2.48 3.28 19.28
C PHE A 372 -2.31 2.74 17.87
N LEU A 373 -1.94 1.47 17.76
CA LEU A 373 -1.69 0.78 16.50
C LEU A 373 -2.52 -0.50 16.42
N GLU A 374 -3.29 -0.66 15.35
CA GLU A 374 -3.91 -1.93 14.97
C GLU A 374 -3.12 -2.59 13.84
N GLY A 375 -2.27 -3.56 14.20
CA GLY A 375 -1.45 -4.31 13.27
C GLY A 375 -2.17 -5.55 12.73
N ARG A 376 -2.23 -5.70 11.40
CA ARG A 376 -2.76 -6.89 10.73
C ARG A 376 -1.68 -7.93 10.53
N PHE A 377 -2.01 -9.18 10.84
CA PHE A 377 -1.18 -10.35 10.56
C PHE A 377 -2.01 -11.45 9.90
N SER A 378 -1.40 -12.23 9.01
CA SER A 378 -2.07 -13.37 8.38
C SER A 378 -1.97 -14.62 9.25
N PRO A 379 -3.08 -15.18 9.75
CA PRO A 379 -3.06 -16.37 10.59
C PRO A 379 -2.55 -17.59 9.82
N LYS A 380 -1.80 -18.43 10.52
CA LYS A 380 -1.18 -19.66 9.98
C LYS A 380 -2.09 -20.87 10.13
N SER A 381 -1.75 -21.97 9.46
CA SER A 381 -2.58 -23.17 9.40
C SER A 381 -2.51 -24.02 10.67
N THR A 382 -1.53 -23.78 11.55
CA THR A 382 -1.34 -24.55 12.78
C THR A 382 -1.22 -23.65 14.01
N GLU A 383 -1.53 -24.20 15.19
CA GLU A 383 -1.41 -23.51 16.47
C GLU A 383 0.06 -23.09 16.74
N ILE A 384 1.00 -24.00 16.47
CA ILE A 384 2.44 -23.80 16.69
C ILE A 384 2.98 -22.61 15.89
N GLU A 385 2.64 -22.53 14.61
CA GLU A 385 3.10 -21.42 13.74
C GLU A 385 2.51 -20.08 14.17
N ASN A 386 1.22 -20.06 14.55
CA ASN A 386 0.60 -18.84 15.06
C ASN A 386 1.22 -18.39 16.39
N VAL A 387 1.52 -19.32 17.30
CA VAL A 387 2.21 -19.00 18.56
C VAL A 387 3.59 -18.41 18.29
N ALA A 388 4.35 -18.99 17.36
CA ALA A 388 5.67 -18.46 16.97
C ALA A 388 5.56 -17.04 16.38
N LEU A 389 4.58 -16.81 15.48
CA LEU A 389 4.34 -15.51 14.86
C LEU A 389 3.97 -14.44 15.91
N LEU A 390 2.98 -14.72 16.75
CA LEU A 390 2.49 -13.77 17.76
C LEU A 390 3.58 -13.44 18.80
N ASN A 391 4.38 -14.43 19.22
CA ASN A 391 5.52 -14.18 20.10
C ASN A 391 6.60 -13.31 19.44
N SER A 392 6.84 -13.47 18.13
CA SER A 392 7.78 -12.63 17.40
C SER A 392 7.31 -11.16 17.36
N ILE A 393 6.03 -10.94 17.08
CA ILE A 393 5.40 -9.62 17.09
C ILE A 393 5.48 -8.98 18.48
N ASP A 394 5.04 -9.70 19.53
CA ASP A 394 5.05 -9.23 20.91
C ASP A 394 6.48 -8.92 21.40
N SER A 395 7.46 -9.74 21.05
CA SER A 395 8.88 -9.50 21.36
C SER A 395 9.39 -8.21 20.72
N GLY A 396 9.07 -7.99 19.43
CA GLY A 396 9.40 -6.76 18.72
C GLY A 396 8.77 -5.52 19.38
N TRP A 397 7.50 -5.61 19.76
CA TRP A 397 6.78 -4.53 20.44
C TRP A 397 7.34 -4.24 21.84
N LYS A 398 7.60 -5.27 22.64
CA LYS A 398 8.25 -5.14 23.96
C LYS A 398 9.63 -4.50 23.86
N SER A 399 10.38 -4.82 22.81
CA SER A 399 11.68 -4.17 22.58
C SER A 399 11.52 -2.68 22.29
N LEU A 400 10.53 -2.26 21.49
CA LEU A 400 10.23 -0.84 21.29
C LEU A 400 9.90 -0.16 22.63
N LEU A 401 9.01 -0.76 23.43
CA LEU A 401 8.62 -0.18 24.73
C LEU A 401 9.80 -0.05 25.69
N LYS A 402 10.74 -1.00 25.65
CA LYS A 402 11.98 -0.92 26.43
C LYS A 402 12.84 0.25 25.96
N ASP A 403 13.05 0.42 24.66
CA ASP A 403 13.81 1.54 24.11
C ASP A 403 13.19 2.89 24.50
N ILE A 404 11.86 2.99 24.45
CA ILE A 404 11.12 4.19 24.87
C ILE A 404 11.38 4.48 26.36
N LYS A 405 11.29 3.47 27.22
CA LYS A 405 11.49 3.65 28.66
C LYS A 405 12.93 4.05 28.99
N ASP A 406 13.90 3.32 28.43
CA ASP A 406 15.32 3.49 28.75
C ASP A 406 15.88 4.81 28.19
N GLU A 407 15.43 5.25 27.00
CA GLU A 407 15.97 6.45 26.35
C GLU A 407 15.14 7.73 26.55
N LEU A 408 13.82 7.63 26.73
CA LEU A 408 12.94 8.82 26.87
C LEU A 408 12.44 9.06 28.29
N GLY A 409 12.61 8.10 29.22
CA GLY A 409 12.18 8.24 30.62
C GLY A 409 10.67 8.45 30.79
N LEU A 410 9.86 8.04 29.81
CA LEU A 410 8.42 8.22 29.83
C LEU A 410 7.74 7.26 30.83
N SER A 411 6.70 7.76 31.52
CA SER A 411 5.84 6.94 32.38
C SER A 411 4.97 6.00 31.55
N GLY A 412 4.65 4.82 32.07
CA GLY A 412 3.91 3.77 31.34
C GLY A 412 2.54 4.18 30.76
N GLU A 413 1.88 5.21 31.30
CA GLU A 413 0.61 5.73 30.76
C GLU A 413 0.75 6.42 29.39
N LYS A 414 1.97 6.83 29.01
CA LYS A 414 2.26 7.49 27.73
C LYS A 414 2.82 6.53 26.67
N HIS A 415 2.85 5.23 26.96
CA HIS A 415 3.35 4.25 26.01
C HIS A 415 2.33 4.00 24.91
N PRO A 416 2.78 3.83 23.65
CA PRO A 416 1.90 3.39 22.58
C PRO A 416 1.33 2.01 22.92
N LYS A 417 0.14 1.72 22.40
CA LYS A 417 -0.51 0.41 22.51
C LYS A 417 -0.58 -0.27 21.14
N LEU A 418 -0.39 -1.58 21.12
CA LEU A 418 -0.56 -2.43 19.95
C LEU A 418 -1.72 -3.38 20.20
N LYS A 419 -2.61 -3.48 19.22
CA LYS A 419 -3.61 -4.53 19.08
C LYS A 419 -3.46 -5.18 17.71
N LEU A 420 -3.87 -6.44 17.61
CA LEU A 420 -3.67 -7.28 16.44
C LEU A 420 -4.99 -7.72 15.85
N ILE A 421 -5.05 -7.69 14.52
CA ILE A 421 -6.19 -8.12 13.72
C ILE A 421 -5.75 -9.32 12.87
N ALA A 422 -6.45 -10.43 12.99
CA ALA A 422 -6.16 -11.62 12.19
C ALA A 422 -6.79 -11.46 10.80
N HIS A 423 -5.96 -11.48 9.77
CA HIS A 423 -6.31 -11.07 8.41
C HIS A 423 -6.33 -12.25 7.43
N PHE A 424 -7.50 -12.63 6.93
CA PHE A 424 -7.65 -13.66 5.92
C PHE A 424 -7.38 -13.13 4.50
N ILE A 425 -6.72 -13.93 3.68
CA ILE A 425 -6.30 -13.55 2.32
C ILE A 425 -7.31 -14.07 1.30
N LYS A 426 -7.88 -13.16 0.50
CA LYS A 426 -8.65 -13.45 -0.72
C LYS A 426 -7.71 -14.06 -1.76
N LYS A 427 -8.17 -15.14 -2.37
CA LYS A 427 -7.45 -15.88 -3.40
C LYS A 427 -8.40 -16.25 -4.51
N LYS A 428 -7.89 -16.20 -5.73
CA LYS A 428 -8.60 -16.63 -6.92
C LYS A 428 -9.12 -18.06 -6.77
N GLU A 429 -10.27 -18.32 -7.38
CA GLU A 429 -10.82 -19.67 -7.51
C GLU A 429 -9.83 -20.59 -8.24
N ASP A 430 -9.61 -21.79 -7.71
CA ASP A 430 -8.90 -22.86 -8.40
C ASP A 430 -9.87 -23.77 -9.17
N ASP A 431 -9.34 -24.48 -10.17
CA ASP A 431 -10.13 -25.38 -11.02
C ASP A 431 -10.41 -26.75 -10.33
N ALA A 432 -10.21 -26.85 -9.01
CA ALA A 432 -10.24 -28.14 -8.31
C ALA A 432 -11.65 -28.69 -8.05
N SER A 433 -12.70 -27.85 -8.09
CA SER A 433 -14.08 -28.27 -7.80
C SER A 433 -15.08 -27.80 -8.83
N SER A 434 -15.81 -28.74 -9.44
CA SER A 434 -16.93 -28.48 -10.36
C SER A 434 -18.25 -28.17 -9.64
N GLU A 435 -18.34 -28.41 -8.33
CA GLU A 435 -19.58 -28.38 -7.55
C GLU A 435 -19.72 -27.16 -6.64
N ILE A 436 -18.62 -26.66 -6.07
CA ILE A 436 -18.63 -25.52 -5.14
C ILE A 436 -17.55 -24.52 -5.53
N ARG A 437 -17.93 -23.24 -5.60
CA ARG A 437 -17.01 -22.14 -5.90
C ARG A 437 -16.07 -21.89 -4.73
N HIS A 438 -14.79 -21.65 -5.03
CA HIS A 438 -13.75 -21.37 -4.05
C HIS A 438 -13.67 -22.44 -2.95
N LYS A 439 -13.95 -23.72 -3.28
CA LYS A 439 -14.03 -24.81 -2.30
C LYS A 439 -12.79 -24.88 -1.40
N ASN A 440 -11.60 -24.86 -2.00
CA ASN A 440 -10.34 -24.94 -1.25
C ASN A 440 -10.10 -23.71 -0.37
N LEU A 441 -10.36 -22.49 -0.87
CA LEU A 441 -10.26 -21.28 -0.06
C LEU A 441 -11.24 -21.29 1.12
N ARG A 442 -12.48 -21.75 0.92
CA ARG A 442 -13.47 -21.91 2.00
C ARG A 442 -12.96 -22.86 3.09
N TYR A 443 -12.35 -23.99 2.72
CA TYR A 443 -11.73 -24.90 3.70
C TYR A 443 -10.51 -24.29 4.39
N GLU A 444 -9.64 -23.59 3.66
CA GLU A 444 -8.47 -22.91 4.24
C GLU A 444 -8.89 -21.89 5.30
N VAL A 445 -9.81 -20.99 4.96
CA VAL A 445 -10.32 -19.96 5.88
C VAL A 445 -11.04 -20.61 7.07
N TRP A 446 -11.84 -21.65 6.82
CA TRP A 446 -12.51 -22.39 7.89
C TRP A 446 -11.53 -23.04 8.87
N SER A 447 -10.50 -23.72 8.36
CA SER A 447 -9.45 -24.34 9.16
C SER A 447 -8.70 -23.30 10.01
N LYS A 448 -8.28 -22.19 9.41
CA LYS A 448 -7.63 -21.09 10.14
C LYS A 448 -8.56 -20.47 11.20
N ALA A 449 -9.85 -20.33 10.90
CA ALA A 449 -10.84 -19.87 11.88
C ALA A 449 -10.99 -20.84 13.06
N GLN A 450 -10.97 -22.15 12.83
CA GLN A 450 -10.96 -23.15 13.89
C GLN A 450 -9.69 -23.05 14.75
N VAL A 451 -8.51 -22.90 14.13
CA VAL A 451 -7.24 -22.72 14.85
C VAL A 451 -7.25 -21.44 15.69
N LEU A 452 -7.73 -20.31 15.17
CA LEU A 452 -7.88 -19.07 15.94
C LEU A 452 -8.82 -19.22 17.13
N ALA A 453 -9.94 -19.94 16.95
CA ALA A 453 -10.87 -20.23 18.04
C ALA A 453 -10.25 -21.14 19.11
N LEU A 454 -9.40 -22.11 18.74
CA LEU A 454 -8.65 -22.96 19.67
C LEU A 454 -7.59 -22.14 20.43
N LEU A 455 -6.78 -21.35 19.72
CA LEU A 455 -5.78 -20.46 20.30
C LEU A 455 -6.37 -19.54 21.37
N LYS A 456 -7.55 -18.97 21.10
CA LYS A 456 -8.24 -18.09 22.06
C LYS A 456 -8.57 -18.80 23.38
N ASN A 457 -8.80 -20.11 23.35
CA ASN A 457 -9.09 -20.92 24.54
C ASN A 457 -7.82 -21.45 25.23
N HIS A 458 -6.85 -21.93 24.46
CA HIS A 458 -5.63 -22.56 25.00
C HIS A 458 -4.54 -21.54 25.41
N HIS A 459 -4.50 -20.39 24.75
CA HIS A 459 -3.46 -19.37 24.89
C HIS A 459 -4.04 -17.97 25.11
N SER A 460 -4.95 -17.84 26.09
CA SER A 460 -5.66 -16.58 26.39
C SER A 460 -4.73 -15.38 26.59
N ASP A 461 -3.58 -15.56 27.25
CA ASP A 461 -2.60 -14.49 27.47
C ASP A 461 -1.94 -13.98 26.19
N LEU A 462 -1.72 -14.86 25.20
CA LEU A 462 -1.16 -14.49 23.89
C LEU A 462 -2.23 -13.85 23.01
N MET A 463 -3.45 -14.36 23.09
CA MET A 463 -4.59 -13.90 22.29
C MET A 463 -5.28 -12.65 22.84
N LYS A 464 -4.91 -12.16 24.03
CA LYS A 464 -5.51 -10.95 24.65
C LYS A 464 -5.38 -9.69 23.80
N ASP A 465 -4.37 -9.64 22.94
CA ASP A 465 -4.10 -8.52 22.05
C ASP A 465 -4.59 -8.80 20.61
N VAL A 466 -5.08 -10.00 20.32
CA VAL A 466 -5.77 -10.32 19.05
C VAL A 466 -7.26 -10.02 19.22
N VAL A 467 -7.68 -8.85 18.76
CA VAL A 467 -8.99 -8.26 19.11
C VAL A 467 -10.00 -8.30 17.97
N GLY A 468 -9.56 -8.49 16.72
CA GLY A 468 -10.47 -8.51 15.58
C GLY A 468 -10.05 -9.46 14.46
N ILE A 469 -10.99 -9.62 13.53
CA ILE A 469 -10.86 -10.47 12.33
C ILE A 469 -11.07 -9.61 11.09
N ASP A 470 -10.31 -9.88 10.04
CA ASP A 470 -10.37 -9.17 8.77
C ASP A 470 -10.28 -10.13 7.57
N ALA A 471 -10.67 -9.66 6.39
CA ALA A 471 -10.33 -10.28 5.12
C ALA A 471 -10.06 -9.23 4.02
N ALA A 472 -8.88 -9.31 3.39
CA ALA A 472 -8.52 -8.51 2.21
C ALA A 472 -7.62 -9.27 1.24
N SER A 473 -6.78 -8.58 0.47
CA SER A 473 -6.30 -8.95 -0.86
C SER A 473 -7.33 -8.60 -1.94
N SER A 474 -7.05 -8.99 -3.19
CA SER A 474 -7.83 -8.61 -4.38
C SER A 474 -9.33 -8.87 -4.20
N GLU A 475 -10.14 -7.84 -4.40
CA GLU A 475 -11.61 -7.94 -4.38
C GLU A 475 -12.16 -8.73 -5.57
N PHE A 476 -11.40 -8.84 -6.66
CA PHE A 476 -11.79 -9.62 -7.84
C PHE A 476 -11.65 -11.13 -7.63
N ASP A 477 -10.82 -11.53 -6.68
CA ASP A 477 -10.42 -12.92 -6.46
C ASP A 477 -11.45 -13.72 -5.67
N ALA A 478 -12.03 -13.14 -4.62
CA ALA A 478 -13.02 -13.83 -3.78
C ALA A 478 -14.07 -12.86 -3.19
N PRO A 479 -15.38 -13.14 -3.39
CA PRO A 479 -16.45 -12.32 -2.84
C PRO A 479 -16.69 -12.58 -1.33
N PRO A 480 -17.43 -11.69 -0.64
CA PRO A 480 -17.73 -11.83 0.80
C PRO A 480 -18.35 -13.17 1.22
N GLU A 481 -19.18 -13.78 0.38
CA GLU A 481 -19.81 -15.09 0.65
C GLU A 481 -18.82 -16.22 0.94
N VAL A 482 -17.56 -16.11 0.52
CA VAL A 482 -16.50 -17.10 0.78
C VAL A 482 -16.12 -17.12 2.25
N PHE A 483 -16.11 -15.96 2.90
CA PHE A 483 -15.64 -15.76 4.28
C PHE A 483 -16.77 -15.80 5.30
N ALA A 484 -18.00 -15.54 4.85
CA ALA A 484 -19.20 -15.42 5.66
C ALA A 484 -19.42 -16.54 6.70
N PRO A 485 -19.28 -17.85 6.37
CA PRO A 485 -19.41 -18.91 7.38
C PRO A 485 -18.35 -18.82 8.49
N SER A 486 -17.10 -18.52 8.13
CA SER A 486 -15.98 -18.43 9.07
C SER A 486 -16.08 -17.20 9.98
N PHE A 487 -16.53 -16.06 9.45
CA PHE A 487 -16.80 -14.85 10.23
C PHE A 487 -17.87 -15.09 11.29
N ARG A 488 -19.03 -15.64 10.90
CA ARG A 488 -20.10 -16.01 11.85
C ARG A 488 -19.63 -17.04 12.87
N TYR A 489 -18.85 -18.04 12.44
CA TYR A 489 -18.26 -19.02 13.35
C TYR A 489 -17.39 -18.34 14.43
N LEU A 490 -16.46 -17.47 14.03
CA LEU A 490 -15.59 -16.75 14.96
C LEU A 490 -16.37 -15.83 15.90
N ARG A 491 -17.43 -15.19 15.41
CA ARG A 491 -18.33 -14.38 16.25
C ARG A 491 -18.98 -15.24 17.35
N ARG A 492 -19.50 -16.42 16.98
CA ARG A 492 -20.04 -17.41 17.93
C ARG A 492 -18.97 -17.96 18.89
N LYS A 493 -17.68 -17.88 18.53
CA LYS A 493 -16.53 -18.22 19.39
C LYS A 493 -16.00 -17.05 20.22
N GLY A 494 -16.71 -15.92 20.23
CA GLY A 494 -16.45 -14.78 21.12
C GLY A 494 -15.45 -13.76 20.58
N PHE A 495 -15.10 -13.79 19.30
CA PHE A 495 -14.54 -12.61 18.63
C PHE A 495 -15.64 -11.57 18.47
N ARG A 496 -15.32 -10.32 18.77
CA ARG A 496 -16.33 -9.24 18.86
C ARG A 496 -16.27 -8.31 17.67
N HIS A 497 -15.06 -8.00 17.22
CA HIS A 497 -14.80 -6.96 16.24
C HIS A 497 -14.37 -7.57 14.91
N PHE A 498 -14.97 -7.08 13.83
CA PHE A 498 -14.74 -7.54 12.48
C PHE A 498 -14.55 -6.35 11.55
N THR A 499 -13.65 -6.51 10.60
CA THR A 499 -13.49 -5.59 9.48
C THR A 499 -13.40 -6.40 8.18
N TYR A 500 -13.64 -5.75 7.05
CA TYR A 500 -13.60 -6.40 5.74
C TYR A 500 -13.28 -5.35 4.67
N HIS A 501 -12.26 -5.57 3.85
CA HIS A 501 -11.99 -4.68 2.72
C HIS A 501 -13.03 -4.89 1.62
N ALA A 502 -13.77 -3.83 1.30
CA ALA A 502 -14.76 -3.85 0.24
C ALA A 502 -14.94 -2.47 -0.41
N GLY A 503 -15.11 -2.47 -1.73
CA GLY A 503 -15.31 -1.27 -2.52
C GLY A 503 -14.06 -0.40 -2.69
N GLU A 504 -12.87 -0.97 -2.54
CA GLU A 504 -11.58 -0.34 -2.87
C GLU A 504 -11.34 -0.35 -4.38
N ASP A 505 -11.41 -1.54 -5.00
CA ASP A 505 -11.21 -1.78 -6.43
C ASP A 505 -12.41 -2.55 -7.01
N PHE A 506 -12.89 -2.16 -8.18
CA PHE A 506 -14.15 -2.63 -8.74
C PHE A 506 -14.27 -2.38 -10.26
N PHE A 507 -15.06 -3.21 -10.95
CA PHE A 507 -15.35 -3.00 -12.37
C PHE A 507 -16.21 -1.75 -12.59
N HIS A 508 -17.33 -1.67 -11.88
CA HIS A 508 -18.26 -0.55 -11.91
C HIS A 508 -18.47 -0.02 -10.49
N ILE A 509 -18.80 1.26 -10.30
CA ILE A 509 -19.10 1.83 -8.96
C ILE A 509 -20.13 0.95 -8.21
N ILE A 510 -21.16 0.52 -8.95
CA ILE A 510 -22.18 -0.42 -8.47
C ILE A 510 -21.59 -1.74 -7.96
N SER A 511 -20.57 -2.30 -8.63
CA SER A 511 -19.90 -3.52 -8.16
C SER A 511 -19.23 -3.31 -6.80
N GLY A 512 -18.58 -2.16 -6.60
CA GLY A 512 -17.99 -1.80 -5.31
C GLY A 512 -19.05 -1.58 -4.22
N LEU A 513 -20.17 -0.91 -4.54
CA LEU A 513 -21.29 -0.75 -3.62
C LEU A 513 -21.92 -2.10 -3.24
N ARG A 514 -22.07 -3.02 -4.20
CA ARG A 514 -22.55 -4.39 -3.96
C ARG A 514 -21.59 -5.14 -3.05
N ALA A 515 -20.28 -5.08 -3.29
CA ALA A 515 -19.30 -5.75 -2.46
C ALA A 515 -19.38 -5.30 -0.99
N ILE A 516 -19.57 -4.00 -0.75
CA ILE A 516 -19.79 -3.45 0.60
C ILE A 516 -21.08 -3.99 1.21
N TYR A 517 -22.18 -3.99 0.45
CA TYR A 517 -23.46 -4.54 0.90
C TYR A 517 -23.35 -6.01 1.29
N GLU A 518 -22.74 -6.82 0.42
CA GLU A 518 -22.50 -8.24 0.63
C GLU A 518 -21.58 -8.46 1.84
N ALA A 519 -20.53 -7.66 2.03
CA ALA A 519 -19.68 -7.75 3.21
C ALA A 519 -20.48 -7.53 4.49
N ILE A 520 -21.30 -6.48 4.55
CA ILE A 520 -22.14 -6.18 5.72
C ILE A 520 -23.15 -7.30 5.98
N ARG A 521 -23.88 -7.73 4.95
CA ARG A 521 -24.98 -8.69 5.09
C ARG A 521 -24.50 -10.11 5.27
N PHE A 522 -23.50 -10.55 4.51
CA PHE A 522 -23.10 -11.96 4.49
C PHE A 522 -22.18 -12.29 5.66
N ASN A 523 -21.25 -11.39 6.00
CA ASN A 523 -20.35 -11.61 7.14
C ASN A 523 -20.98 -11.24 8.50
N ASP A 524 -22.23 -10.77 8.50
CA ASP A 524 -22.95 -10.35 9.70
C ASP A 524 -22.17 -9.26 10.47
N LEU A 525 -21.83 -8.18 9.76
CA LEU A 525 -21.20 -7.01 10.36
C LEU A 525 -22.25 -6.18 11.12
N SER A 526 -21.85 -5.70 12.29
CA SER A 526 -22.67 -5.10 13.34
C SER A 526 -22.07 -3.78 13.84
N SER A 527 -22.79 -3.05 14.71
CA SER A 527 -22.33 -1.75 15.23
C SER A 527 -20.91 -1.84 15.80
N GLY A 528 -20.05 -0.93 15.34
CA GLY A 528 -18.62 -0.88 15.66
C GLY A 528 -17.72 -1.69 14.73
N ASP A 529 -18.24 -2.65 13.96
CA ASP A 529 -17.50 -3.32 12.89
C ASP A 529 -17.21 -2.33 11.75
N ARG A 530 -16.25 -2.68 10.88
CA ARG A 530 -15.67 -1.73 9.94
C ARG A 530 -15.61 -2.25 8.49
N ILE A 531 -15.59 -1.33 7.54
CA ILE A 531 -15.29 -1.60 6.12
C ILE A 531 -13.98 -0.89 5.77
N GLY A 532 -13.02 -1.66 5.26
CA GLY A 532 -11.78 -1.14 4.71
C GLY A 532 -12.02 -0.39 3.40
N HIS A 533 -11.43 0.80 3.25
CA HIS A 533 -11.45 1.69 2.09
C HIS A 533 -12.81 2.31 1.77
N ALA A 534 -13.80 1.51 1.36
CA ALA A 534 -15.12 1.94 0.90
C ALA A 534 -15.12 3.02 -0.21
N THR A 535 -14.05 3.10 -1.02
CA THR A 535 -13.84 4.11 -2.08
C THR A 535 -15.06 4.27 -3.00
N ALA A 536 -15.71 3.16 -3.35
CA ALA A 536 -16.92 3.12 -4.19
C ALA A 536 -18.05 4.02 -3.67
N THR A 537 -18.14 4.26 -2.37
CA THR A 537 -19.20 5.08 -1.74
C THR A 537 -18.97 6.59 -1.84
N GLY A 538 -17.77 7.03 -2.20
CA GLY A 538 -17.43 8.46 -2.21
C GLY A 538 -16.77 8.95 -3.49
N ILE A 539 -16.31 8.06 -4.37
CA ILE A 539 -15.66 8.47 -5.61
C ILE A 539 -16.60 9.25 -6.53
N CYS A 540 -16.09 10.30 -7.17
CA CYS A 540 -16.86 11.09 -8.13
C CYS A 540 -17.15 10.30 -9.40
N PRO A 541 -18.43 10.05 -9.77
CA PRO A 541 -18.78 9.32 -10.99
C PRO A 541 -18.15 9.93 -12.25
N ASP A 542 -18.11 11.25 -12.37
CA ASP A 542 -17.47 11.93 -13.51
C ASP A 542 -15.97 11.64 -13.59
N VAL A 543 -15.26 11.66 -12.45
CA VAL A 543 -13.83 11.34 -12.40
C VAL A 543 -13.61 9.88 -12.78
N TRP A 544 -14.42 8.97 -12.23
CA TRP A 544 -14.34 7.55 -12.52
C TRP A 544 -14.60 7.26 -14.01
N ILE A 545 -15.68 7.80 -14.59
CA ILE A 545 -16.01 7.65 -16.02
C ILE A 545 -14.89 8.21 -16.90
N ARG A 546 -14.30 9.37 -16.56
CA ARG A 546 -13.17 9.92 -17.32
C ARG A 546 -11.93 9.04 -17.29
N ASN A 547 -11.71 8.32 -16.19
CA ASN A 547 -10.55 7.45 -16.01
C ASN A 547 -10.74 6.07 -16.66
N VAL A 548 -11.94 5.50 -16.59
CA VAL A 548 -12.25 4.16 -17.12
C VAL A 548 -12.69 4.20 -18.59
N GLY A 549 -13.40 5.25 -19.00
CA GLY A 549 -14.02 5.39 -20.32
C GLY A 549 -15.54 5.15 -20.29
N ASN A 550 -16.20 5.35 -21.44
CA ASN A 550 -17.67 5.25 -21.54
C ASN A 550 -18.21 3.81 -21.64
N ASN A 551 -17.33 2.87 -21.97
CA ASN A 551 -17.65 1.44 -22.02
C ASN A 551 -16.60 0.69 -21.21
N LEU A 552 -17.00 -0.41 -20.58
CA LEU A 552 -16.11 -1.30 -19.86
C LEU A 552 -16.45 -2.77 -20.11
N PHE A 553 -15.49 -3.64 -19.82
CA PHE A 553 -15.65 -5.07 -19.87
C PHE A 553 -15.85 -5.63 -18.45
N MET A 554 -16.83 -6.52 -18.29
CA MET A 554 -17.01 -7.27 -17.06
C MET A 554 -17.65 -8.63 -17.33
N ARG A 555 -17.60 -9.53 -16.34
CA ARG A 555 -18.28 -10.83 -16.42
C ARG A 555 -19.79 -10.62 -16.37
N GLN A 556 -20.54 -11.28 -17.26
CA GLN A 556 -22.00 -11.07 -17.34
C GLN A 556 -22.73 -11.43 -16.04
N GLY A 557 -22.21 -12.38 -15.29
CA GLY A 557 -22.75 -12.75 -14.00
C GLY A 557 -22.52 -11.72 -12.91
N ASP A 558 -21.35 -11.07 -12.89
CA ASP A 558 -21.10 -9.96 -11.96
C ASP A 558 -22.05 -8.81 -12.27
N TYR A 559 -22.34 -8.58 -13.55
CA TYR A 559 -23.30 -7.56 -13.94
C TYR A 559 -24.74 -7.92 -13.55
N LEU A 560 -25.14 -9.19 -13.69
CA LEU A 560 -26.43 -9.66 -13.16
C LEU A 560 -26.54 -9.38 -11.66
N ASP A 561 -25.50 -9.70 -10.89
CA ASP A 561 -25.49 -9.50 -9.44
C ASP A 561 -25.53 -8.00 -9.08
N ASP A 562 -24.82 -7.14 -9.81
CA ASP A 562 -24.86 -5.68 -9.66
C ASP A 562 -26.29 -5.12 -9.89
N LEU A 563 -26.99 -5.61 -10.91
CA LEU A 563 -28.36 -5.20 -11.19
C LEU A 563 -29.35 -5.74 -10.13
N LEU A 564 -29.18 -6.97 -9.66
CA LEU A 564 -29.96 -7.53 -8.56
C LEU A 564 -29.77 -6.72 -7.26
N PHE A 565 -28.52 -6.34 -6.96
CA PHE A 565 -28.20 -5.50 -5.82
C PHE A 565 -28.87 -4.13 -5.90
N THR A 566 -28.77 -3.42 -7.04
CA THR A 566 -29.39 -2.11 -7.15
C THR A 566 -30.91 -2.17 -7.08
N TYR A 567 -31.54 -3.19 -7.68
CA TYR A 567 -32.96 -3.46 -7.51
C TYR A 567 -33.32 -3.64 -6.02
N HIS A 568 -32.58 -4.51 -5.31
CA HIS A 568 -32.79 -4.77 -3.88
C HIS A 568 -32.64 -3.49 -3.04
N LEU A 569 -31.61 -2.69 -3.30
CA LEU A 569 -31.34 -1.46 -2.58
C LEU A 569 -32.45 -0.41 -2.80
N ILE A 570 -32.88 -0.21 -4.05
CA ILE A 570 -33.94 0.76 -4.40
C ILE A 570 -35.26 0.39 -3.71
N ILE A 571 -35.63 -0.89 -3.72
CA ILE A 571 -36.86 -1.38 -3.07
C ILE A 571 -36.75 -1.27 -1.55
N SER A 572 -35.64 -1.70 -0.96
CA SER A 572 -35.48 -1.72 0.50
C SER A 572 -35.42 -0.33 1.13
N LYS A 573 -34.89 0.67 0.40
CA LYS A 573 -34.82 2.08 0.83
C LYS A 573 -36.00 2.94 0.37
N ASP A 574 -36.90 2.37 -0.43
CA ASP A 574 -38.08 3.06 -0.98
C ASP A 574 -37.76 4.37 -1.74
N ASP A 575 -36.60 4.45 -2.40
CA ASP A 575 -36.08 5.69 -2.99
C ASP A 575 -36.90 6.17 -4.19
N GLY A 576 -37.45 7.39 -4.09
CA GLY A 576 -38.33 7.97 -5.11
C GLY A 576 -37.66 8.29 -6.44
N LEU A 577 -36.37 8.64 -6.43
CA LEU A 577 -35.62 9.09 -7.60
C LEU A 577 -35.30 7.92 -8.52
N LEU A 578 -34.94 6.78 -7.94
CA LEU A 578 -34.50 5.60 -8.69
C LEU A 578 -35.63 4.62 -9.07
N LYS A 579 -36.83 4.75 -8.48
CA LYS A 579 -38.01 3.88 -8.77
C LYS A 579 -38.34 3.76 -10.25
N GLY A 580 -38.16 4.82 -11.03
CA GLY A 580 -38.42 4.83 -12.48
C GLY A 580 -37.56 3.83 -13.28
N LYS A 581 -36.43 3.37 -12.72
CA LYS A 581 -35.51 2.42 -13.37
C LYS A 581 -35.96 0.97 -13.24
N ILE A 582 -36.80 0.64 -12.26
CA ILE A 582 -37.16 -0.74 -11.90
C ILE A 582 -37.62 -1.57 -13.12
N PRO A 583 -38.55 -1.12 -13.98
CA PRO A 583 -39.01 -1.93 -15.12
C PRO A 583 -37.87 -2.33 -16.08
N PHE A 584 -36.92 -1.42 -16.31
CA PHE A 584 -35.77 -1.65 -17.19
C PHE A 584 -34.77 -2.61 -16.56
N LEU A 585 -34.50 -2.44 -15.26
CA LEU A 585 -33.64 -3.34 -14.49
C LEU A 585 -34.19 -4.77 -14.51
N VAL A 586 -35.48 -4.94 -14.21
CA VAL A 586 -36.13 -6.27 -14.17
C VAL A 586 -36.03 -6.98 -15.51
N ASN A 587 -36.28 -6.28 -16.61
CA ASN A 587 -36.13 -6.86 -17.95
C ASN A 587 -34.69 -7.34 -18.21
N ARG A 588 -33.69 -6.50 -17.86
CA ARG A 588 -32.27 -6.84 -18.04
C ARG A 588 -31.81 -7.99 -17.14
N ILE A 589 -32.28 -8.03 -15.90
CA ILE A 589 -32.03 -9.12 -14.95
C ILE A 589 -32.56 -10.43 -15.50
N HIS A 590 -33.80 -10.47 -16.00
CA HIS A 590 -34.36 -11.68 -16.59
C HIS A 590 -33.61 -12.14 -17.84
N GLU A 591 -33.18 -11.22 -18.70
CA GLU A 591 -32.37 -11.52 -19.88
C GLU A 591 -31.04 -12.18 -19.50
N LEU A 592 -30.27 -11.57 -18.59
CA LEU A 592 -28.98 -12.08 -18.13
C LEU A 592 -29.12 -13.39 -17.36
N SER A 593 -30.10 -13.46 -16.46
CA SER A 593 -30.44 -14.67 -15.70
C SER A 593 -30.75 -15.85 -16.62
N TYR A 594 -31.61 -15.66 -17.63
CA TYR A 594 -31.92 -16.72 -18.60
C TYR A 594 -30.69 -17.12 -19.41
N ARG A 595 -29.82 -16.17 -19.77
CA ARG A 595 -28.56 -16.48 -20.47
C ARG A 595 -27.63 -17.33 -19.63
N ILE A 596 -27.54 -17.10 -18.33
CA ILE A 596 -26.63 -17.83 -17.44
C ILE A 596 -27.21 -19.19 -17.06
N TYR A 597 -28.45 -19.23 -16.59
CA TYR A 597 -29.05 -20.42 -15.99
C TYR A 597 -29.86 -21.27 -16.98
N LYS A 598 -30.16 -20.76 -18.18
CA LYS A 598 -30.97 -21.42 -19.22
C LYS A 598 -32.39 -21.84 -18.75
N LYS A 599 -32.84 -21.28 -17.62
CA LYS A 599 -34.17 -21.47 -17.02
C LYS A 599 -34.68 -20.10 -16.56
N SER A 600 -35.98 -19.89 -16.68
CA SER A 600 -36.63 -18.66 -16.20
C SER A 600 -36.95 -18.81 -14.71
N TYR A 601 -36.51 -17.84 -13.92
CA TYR A 601 -36.85 -17.73 -12.50
C TYR A 601 -37.59 -16.43 -12.25
N SER A 602 -38.47 -16.43 -11.24
CA SER A 602 -39.08 -15.19 -10.77
C SER A 602 -38.02 -14.29 -10.12
N LEU A 603 -38.23 -12.97 -10.18
CA LEU A 603 -37.29 -12.01 -9.61
C LEU A 603 -37.07 -12.23 -8.10
N GLY A 604 -38.14 -12.56 -7.35
CA GLY A 604 -38.03 -12.83 -5.92
C GLY A 604 -37.17 -14.06 -5.60
N ILE A 605 -37.17 -15.08 -6.47
CA ILE A 605 -36.29 -16.25 -6.33
C ILE A 605 -34.84 -15.90 -6.64
N LEU A 606 -34.58 -15.09 -7.68
CA LEU A 606 -33.24 -14.60 -8.00
C LEU A 606 -32.63 -13.79 -6.85
N GLU A 607 -33.39 -12.83 -6.34
CA GLU A 607 -33.01 -11.99 -5.20
C GLU A 607 -32.78 -12.82 -3.94
N SER A 608 -33.71 -13.72 -3.60
CA SER A 608 -33.59 -14.58 -2.42
C SER A 608 -32.40 -15.53 -2.52
N ALA A 609 -32.14 -16.10 -3.69
CA ALA A 609 -30.99 -16.97 -3.91
C ALA A 609 -29.67 -16.21 -3.78
N TRP A 610 -29.56 -15.00 -4.34
CA TRP A 610 -28.39 -14.12 -4.16
C TRP A 610 -28.16 -13.83 -2.67
N LEU A 611 -29.18 -13.42 -1.91
CA LEU A 611 -29.06 -13.18 -0.47
C LEU A 611 -28.70 -14.44 0.33
N SER A 612 -29.12 -15.62 -0.11
CA SER A 612 -28.82 -16.91 0.52
C SER A 612 -27.39 -17.39 0.27
N ARG A 613 -26.61 -16.75 -0.62
CA ARG A 613 -25.18 -17.08 -0.83
C ARG A 613 -24.32 -16.90 0.42
N ARG A 614 -24.80 -16.16 1.43
CA ARG A 614 -24.15 -16.03 2.74
C ARG A 614 -23.94 -17.35 3.48
N PHE A 615 -24.75 -18.37 3.20
CA PHE A 615 -24.67 -19.67 3.88
C PHE A 615 -23.58 -20.57 3.29
N CYS A 616 -23.08 -21.51 4.09
CA CYS A 616 -22.09 -22.47 3.61
C CYS A 616 -22.69 -23.37 2.51
N PRO A 617 -22.17 -23.36 1.26
CA PRO A 617 -22.74 -24.16 0.18
C PRO A 617 -22.67 -25.66 0.44
N SER A 618 -21.60 -26.15 1.11
CA SER A 618 -21.48 -27.56 1.47
C SER A 618 -22.62 -28.02 2.39
N LEU A 619 -23.08 -27.15 3.29
CA LEU A 619 -24.22 -27.44 4.17
C LEU A 619 -25.56 -27.28 3.45
N LEU A 620 -25.71 -26.26 2.60
CA LEU A 620 -26.91 -26.08 1.77
C LEU A 620 -27.18 -27.28 0.85
N PHE A 621 -26.13 -27.96 0.40
CA PHE A 621 -26.23 -29.06 -0.56
C PHE A 621 -26.27 -30.44 0.10
N ALA A 622 -26.11 -30.53 1.41
CA ALA A 622 -26.22 -31.79 2.14
C ALA A 622 -27.65 -32.35 2.09
N GLY A 623 -27.78 -33.67 1.87
CA GLY A 623 -29.08 -34.35 1.77
C GLY A 623 -29.79 -34.50 3.10
N SER A 624 -29.03 -34.65 4.18
CA SER A 624 -29.51 -34.84 5.55
C SER A 624 -28.58 -34.14 6.56
N LYS A 625 -28.97 -34.13 7.83
CA LYS A 625 -28.10 -33.59 8.89
C LYS A 625 -26.90 -34.50 9.10
N GLU A 626 -27.12 -35.81 9.01
CA GLU A 626 -26.10 -36.84 9.14
C GLU A 626 -25.02 -36.69 8.06
N ASP A 627 -25.43 -36.37 6.82
CA ASP A 627 -24.48 -36.06 5.74
C ASP A 627 -23.70 -34.77 6.04
N ALA A 628 -24.37 -33.76 6.58
CA ALA A 628 -23.75 -32.48 6.90
C ALA A 628 -22.71 -32.61 8.02
N GLU A 629 -22.95 -33.46 9.03
CA GLU A 629 -22.07 -33.67 10.19
C GLU A 629 -20.69 -34.24 9.84
N ILE A 630 -20.58 -34.92 8.69
CA ILE A 630 -19.32 -35.51 8.21
C ILE A 630 -18.44 -34.45 7.51
N LEU A 631 -19.02 -33.32 7.09
CA LEU A 631 -18.29 -32.27 6.37
C LEU A 631 -17.37 -31.48 7.30
N GLU A 632 -16.15 -31.19 6.85
CA GLU A 632 -15.18 -30.41 7.64
C GLU A 632 -15.70 -29.02 8.04
N THR A 633 -16.55 -28.43 7.20
CA THR A 633 -17.18 -27.12 7.42
C THR A 633 -18.41 -27.17 8.33
N PHE A 634 -18.72 -28.33 8.92
CA PHE A 634 -19.91 -28.48 9.75
C PHE A 634 -19.88 -27.58 10.99
N ASN A 635 -20.98 -26.88 11.20
CA ASN A 635 -21.26 -26.18 12.43
C ASN A 635 -22.75 -26.24 12.72
N ASN A 636 -23.10 -26.75 13.90
CA ASN A 636 -24.51 -26.98 14.25
C ASN A 636 -25.34 -25.68 14.26
N TYR A 637 -24.77 -24.53 14.65
CA TYR A 637 -25.49 -23.26 14.61
C TYR A 637 -25.77 -22.81 13.17
N GLU A 638 -24.78 -22.94 12.29
CA GLU A 638 -24.93 -22.63 10.87
C GLU A 638 -26.00 -23.50 10.21
N TRP A 639 -26.01 -24.80 10.51
CA TRP A 639 -27.05 -25.73 10.04
C TRP A 639 -28.44 -25.33 10.53
N CYS A 640 -28.57 -24.95 11.80
CA CYS A 640 -29.83 -24.48 12.37
C CYS A 640 -30.32 -23.19 11.69
N ASP A 641 -29.44 -22.23 11.42
CA ASP A 641 -29.78 -20.99 10.74
C ASP A 641 -30.27 -21.26 9.31
N ILE A 642 -29.58 -22.14 8.58
CA ILE A 642 -30.00 -22.61 7.25
C ILE A 642 -31.41 -23.23 7.32
N LYS A 643 -31.65 -24.17 8.23
CA LYS A 643 -32.94 -24.87 8.34
C LYS A 643 -34.09 -23.98 8.83
N LYS A 644 -33.78 -22.91 9.56
CA LYS A 644 -34.77 -21.91 9.96
C LYS A 644 -35.30 -21.12 8.76
N GLU A 645 -34.44 -20.81 7.80
CA GLU A 645 -34.81 -20.00 6.62
C GLU A 645 -35.19 -20.83 5.38
N ILE A 646 -34.62 -22.02 5.27
CA ILE A 646 -34.82 -22.96 4.17
C ILE A 646 -35.06 -24.37 4.77
N PRO A 647 -36.29 -24.64 5.26
CA PRO A 647 -36.58 -25.91 5.94
C PRO A 647 -36.39 -27.14 5.04
N ASP A 648 -36.90 -27.07 3.81
CA ASP A 648 -36.81 -28.13 2.81
C ASP A 648 -35.76 -27.82 1.73
N LEU A 649 -34.49 -28.11 2.04
CA LEU A 649 -33.37 -27.90 1.11
C LEU A 649 -33.50 -28.70 -0.20
N ALA A 650 -34.25 -29.80 -0.21
CA ALA A 650 -34.29 -30.70 -1.36
C ALA A 650 -35.18 -30.17 -2.50
N HIS A 651 -36.27 -29.47 -2.15
CA HIS A 651 -37.27 -29.00 -3.11
C HIS A 651 -37.37 -27.47 -3.21
N ASP A 652 -36.47 -26.73 -2.57
CA ASP A 652 -36.47 -25.26 -2.63
C ASP A 652 -35.80 -24.73 -3.91
N GLU A 653 -36.53 -23.93 -4.68
CA GLU A 653 -36.05 -23.31 -5.93
C GLU A 653 -34.80 -22.45 -5.73
N ARG A 654 -34.62 -21.83 -4.55
CA ARG A 654 -33.43 -21.03 -4.22
C ARG A 654 -32.20 -21.93 -4.14
N VAL A 655 -32.35 -23.13 -3.55
CA VAL A 655 -31.26 -24.10 -3.43
C VAL A 655 -30.93 -24.71 -4.79
N GLU A 656 -31.94 -24.98 -5.64
CA GLU A 656 -31.71 -25.39 -7.03
C GLU A 656 -30.86 -24.35 -7.78
N LEU A 657 -31.25 -23.07 -7.70
CA LEU A 657 -30.54 -21.98 -8.35
C LEU A 657 -29.12 -21.79 -7.80
N LEU A 658 -28.92 -21.93 -6.48
CA LEU A 658 -27.59 -21.89 -5.87
C LEU A 658 -26.71 -23.05 -6.34
N LYS A 659 -27.24 -24.27 -6.47
CA LYS A 659 -26.53 -25.40 -7.09
C LYS A 659 -26.10 -25.06 -8.52
N GLN A 660 -26.97 -24.41 -9.29
CA GLN A 660 -26.61 -23.94 -10.63
C GLN A 660 -25.50 -22.88 -10.57
N TYR A 661 -25.62 -21.84 -9.74
CA TYR A 661 -24.60 -20.81 -9.57
C TYR A 661 -23.20 -21.38 -9.28
N HIS A 662 -23.14 -22.44 -8.47
CA HIS A 662 -21.88 -23.14 -8.17
C HIS A 662 -21.47 -24.20 -9.21
N SER A 663 -22.36 -24.67 -10.08
CA SER A 663 -22.02 -25.69 -11.09
C SER A 663 -21.08 -25.15 -12.17
N GLU A 664 -20.08 -25.93 -12.56
CA GLU A 664 -19.10 -25.58 -13.60
C GLU A 664 -19.75 -25.08 -14.92
N ALA A 665 -20.85 -25.72 -15.34
CA ALA A 665 -21.57 -25.36 -16.57
C ALA A 665 -22.09 -23.92 -16.52
N CYS A 666 -22.69 -23.50 -15.40
CA CYS A 666 -23.14 -22.12 -15.24
C CYS A 666 -21.98 -21.17 -14.96
N ARG A 667 -20.87 -21.61 -14.33
CA ARG A 667 -19.68 -20.75 -14.14
C ARG A 667 -19.14 -20.27 -15.49
N LYS A 668 -19.08 -21.17 -16.48
CA LYS A 668 -18.65 -20.84 -17.85
C LYS A 668 -19.54 -19.78 -18.49
N GLU A 669 -20.86 -19.89 -18.36
CA GLU A 669 -21.77 -18.86 -18.86
C GLU A 669 -21.62 -17.57 -18.04
N TYR A 670 -21.67 -17.63 -16.71
CA TYR A 670 -21.51 -16.49 -15.78
C TYR A 670 -20.24 -15.67 -16.09
N ASN A 671 -19.11 -16.34 -16.34
CA ASN A 671 -17.80 -15.71 -16.56
C ASN A 671 -17.61 -15.17 -17.99
N LYS A 672 -18.57 -15.32 -18.91
CA LYS A 672 -18.46 -14.69 -20.24
C LYS A 672 -18.33 -13.18 -20.10
N ILE A 673 -17.33 -12.63 -20.76
CA ILE A 673 -17.09 -11.19 -20.79
C ILE A 673 -18.11 -10.51 -21.71
N ILE A 674 -18.72 -9.45 -21.20
CA ILE A 674 -19.61 -8.57 -21.96
C ILE A 674 -19.08 -7.13 -21.88
N GLU A 675 -19.42 -6.34 -22.89
CA GLU A 675 -19.24 -4.90 -22.88
C GLU A 675 -20.50 -4.24 -22.37
N ILE A 676 -20.36 -3.31 -21.41
CA ILE A 676 -21.45 -2.46 -20.91
C ILE A 676 -21.07 -1.00 -20.99
N LYS A 677 -22.07 -0.12 -20.95
CA LYS A 677 -21.86 1.33 -20.82
C LYS A 677 -21.76 1.70 -19.35
N THR A 678 -20.86 2.61 -19.00
CA THR A 678 -20.75 3.16 -17.64
C THR A 678 -22.03 3.86 -17.18
N GLU A 679 -22.78 4.43 -18.12
CA GLU A 679 -24.08 5.06 -17.89
C GLU A 679 -25.19 4.31 -18.65
N GLU A 680 -25.28 2.98 -18.52
CA GLU A 680 -26.34 2.19 -19.15
C GLU A 680 -27.72 2.48 -18.54
N PHE A 681 -27.81 2.42 -17.20
CA PHE A 681 -29.06 2.65 -16.45
C PHE A 681 -29.06 3.92 -15.62
N TYR A 682 -27.90 4.26 -15.08
CA TYR A 682 -27.74 5.33 -14.11
C TYR A 682 -26.81 6.40 -14.67
N ASN A 683 -27.30 7.64 -14.68
CA ASN A 683 -26.43 8.79 -14.92
C ASN A 683 -25.63 9.13 -13.65
N GLN A 684 -24.73 10.11 -13.74
CA GLN A 684 -23.90 10.55 -12.62
C GLN A 684 -24.68 10.91 -11.33
N GLU A 685 -25.84 11.59 -11.42
CA GLU A 685 -26.66 11.97 -10.27
C GLU A 685 -27.29 10.74 -9.61
N GLU A 686 -27.74 9.79 -10.42
CA GLU A 686 -28.32 8.54 -9.96
C GLU A 686 -27.28 7.62 -9.31
N LEU A 687 -26.03 7.64 -9.82
CA LEU A 687 -24.90 6.96 -9.17
C LEU A 687 -24.56 7.56 -7.80
N TRP A 688 -24.57 8.90 -7.68
CA TRP A 688 -24.43 9.56 -6.39
C TRP A 688 -25.53 9.13 -5.41
N GLN A 689 -26.77 9.00 -5.89
CA GLN A 689 -27.86 8.56 -5.04
C GLN A 689 -27.65 7.13 -4.52
N LEU A 690 -27.21 6.19 -5.37
CA LEU A 690 -26.86 4.83 -4.93
C LEU A 690 -25.74 4.81 -3.88
N GLN A 691 -24.74 5.67 -4.04
CA GLN A 691 -23.66 5.84 -3.06
C GLN A 691 -24.19 6.34 -1.70
N LEU A 692 -25.06 7.35 -1.71
CA LEU A 692 -25.71 7.88 -0.50
C LEU A 692 -26.60 6.86 0.20
N LEU A 693 -27.38 6.06 -0.54
CA LEU A 693 -28.20 4.98 0.04
C LEU A 693 -27.34 3.89 0.70
N THR A 694 -26.18 3.61 0.12
CA THR A 694 -25.21 2.68 0.71
C THR A 694 -24.60 3.26 1.98
N LEU A 695 -24.19 4.53 1.97
CA LEU A 695 -23.68 5.22 3.17
C LEU A 695 -24.72 5.30 4.29
N GLU A 696 -25.99 5.54 3.95
CA GLU A 696 -27.09 5.51 4.92
C GLU A 696 -27.22 4.13 5.58
N LEU A 697 -27.08 3.03 4.82
CA LEU A 697 -27.07 1.68 5.40
C LEU A 697 -25.91 1.48 6.38
N LEU A 698 -24.70 1.96 6.06
CA LEU A 698 -23.56 1.89 6.98
C LEU A 698 -23.84 2.72 8.24
N HIS A 699 -24.37 3.93 8.07
CA HIS A 699 -24.73 4.83 9.17
C HIS A 699 -25.79 4.22 10.10
N GLU A 700 -26.89 3.68 9.56
CA GLU A 700 -27.97 3.02 10.33
C GLU A 700 -27.47 1.85 11.17
N LYS A 701 -26.47 1.12 10.66
CA LYS A 701 -25.86 -0.03 11.35
C LYS A 701 -24.67 0.35 12.21
N GLU A 702 -24.26 1.61 12.21
CA GLU A 702 -23.03 2.11 12.84
C GLU A 702 -21.78 1.31 12.41
N ILE A 703 -21.69 1.01 11.10
CA ILE A 703 -20.51 0.43 10.47
C ILE A 703 -19.53 1.56 10.16
N VAL A 704 -18.30 1.45 10.63
CA VAL A 704 -17.26 2.48 10.48
C VAL A 704 -16.53 2.29 9.16
N ILE A 705 -16.14 3.39 8.50
CA ILE A 705 -15.26 3.34 7.33
C ILE A 705 -13.82 3.58 7.76
N GLU A 706 -12.91 2.69 7.37
CA GLU A 706 -11.46 2.91 7.46
C GLU A 706 -11.00 3.55 6.14
N THR A 707 -10.41 4.75 6.19
CA THR A 707 -9.85 5.44 5.02
C THR A 707 -8.33 5.50 5.10
N LEU A 708 -7.67 5.17 3.99
CA LEU A 708 -6.23 4.97 3.90
C LEU A 708 -5.72 5.90 2.79
N PRO A 709 -5.39 7.18 3.09
CA PRO A 709 -5.37 8.22 2.06
C PRO A 709 -4.43 7.95 0.90
N THR A 710 -3.17 7.60 1.15
CA THR A 710 -2.21 7.28 0.07
C THR A 710 -2.61 6.01 -0.69
N SER A 711 -2.99 4.94 0.02
CA SER A 711 -3.43 3.68 -0.58
C SER A 711 -4.66 3.89 -1.49
N ASN A 712 -5.70 4.53 -0.96
CA ASN A 712 -6.91 4.88 -1.70
C ASN A 712 -6.61 5.67 -2.97
N VAL A 713 -5.65 6.61 -2.92
CA VAL A 713 -5.28 7.41 -4.10
C VAL A 713 -4.50 6.61 -5.14
N ARG A 714 -3.74 5.59 -4.73
CA ARG A 714 -2.89 4.78 -5.63
C ARG A 714 -3.61 3.56 -6.20
N ILE A 715 -4.38 2.84 -5.38
CA ILE A 715 -5.15 1.67 -5.78
C ILE A 715 -6.46 2.08 -6.43
N GLY A 716 -7.19 3.00 -5.80
CA GLY A 716 -8.49 3.47 -6.31
C GLY A 716 -8.36 4.25 -7.62
N HIS A 717 -9.50 4.61 -8.21
CA HIS A 717 -9.55 5.34 -9.48
C HIS A 717 -9.27 6.85 -9.33
N HIS A 718 -8.27 7.20 -8.53
CA HIS A 718 -7.75 8.56 -8.37
C HIS A 718 -6.40 8.67 -9.08
N TYR A 719 -6.09 9.84 -9.66
CA TYR A 719 -4.75 10.09 -10.21
C TYR A 719 -3.86 10.89 -9.25
N ASN A 720 -4.46 11.55 -8.27
CA ASN A 720 -3.79 12.31 -7.22
C ASN A 720 -4.80 12.64 -6.11
N PHE A 721 -4.31 13.29 -5.05
CA PHE A 721 -5.14 13.70 -3.91
C PHE A 721 -6.25 14.71 -4.25
N ASP A 722 -6.23 15.42 -5.38
CA ASP A 722 -7.25 16.42 -5.70
C ASP A 722 -8.64 15.82 -5.91
N THR A 723 -8.71 14.53 -6.27
CA THR A 723 -9.97 13.81 -6.44
C THR A 723 -10.31 12.90 -5.27
N TYR A 724 -9.55 12.94 -4.18
CA TYR A 724 -9.70 12.03 -3.05
C TYR A 724 -11.12 12.12 -2.44
N HIS A 725 -11.77 10.97 -2.33
CA HIS A 725 -13.19 10.85 -2.02
C HIS A 725 -13.59 11.26 -0.60
N LEU A 726 -12.65 11.34 0.35
CA LEU A 726 -12.91 11.84 1.71
C LEU A 726 -13.59 13.21 1.68
N TRP A 727 -13.25 14.06 0.72
CA TRP A 727 -13.90 15.36 0.55
C TRP A 727 -15.41 15.26 0.33
N ASN A 728 -15.87 14.28 -0.44
CA ASN A 728 -17.29 14.11 -0.73
C ASN A 728 -18.05 13.64 0.52
N TRP A 729 -17.49 12.71 1.29
CA TRP A 729 -18.07 12.32 2.58
C TRP A 729 -18.19 13.51 3.54
N LEU A 730 -17.14 14.30 3.70
CA LEU A 730 -17.15 15.49 4.56
C LEU A 730 -18.15 16.56 4.09
N LYS A 731 -18.29 16.74 2.77
CA LYS A 731 -19.26 17.68 2.18
C LYS A 731 -20.68 17.21 2.47
N TRP A 732 -20.98 15.94 2.22
CA TRP A 732 -22.31 15.39 2.45
C TRP A 732 -22.71 15.35 3.92
N GLU A 733 -21.76 15.10 4.83
CA GLU A 733 -22.00 15.20 6.28
C GLU A 733 -22.46 16.61 6.64
N LYS A 734 -21.81 17.65 6.11
CA LYS A 734 -22.22 19.06 6.32
C LYS A 734 -23.59 19.38 5.70
N GLU A 735 -23.97 18.68 4.64
CA GLU A 735 -25.29 18.78 4.00
C GLU A 735 -26.37 17.98 4.77
N GLY A 736 -26.02 17.35 5.89
CA GLY A 736 -26.93 16.59 6.74
C GLY A 736 -27.26 15.20 6.21
N LYS A 737 -26.43 14.65 5.31
CA LYS A 737 -26.56 13.26 4.84
C LYS A 737 -26.06 12.30 5.91
N ALA A 738 -26.60 11.09 5.91
CA ALA A 738 -26.23 10.01 6.82
C ALA A 738 -24.86 9.43 6.42
N ILE A 739 -23.79 10.00 6.96
CA ILE A 739 -22.42 9.53 6.77
C ILE A 739 -22.00 8.73 8.01
N PRO A 740 -21.45 7.51 7.86
CA PRO A 740 -20.95 6.73 8.99
C PRO A 740 -19.68 7.37 9.59
N PRO A 741 -19.28 6.97 10.80
CA PRO A 741 -17.98 7.36 11.35
C PRO A 741 -16.84 6.94 10.42
N ILE A 742 -15.83 7.80 10.28
CA ILE A 742 -14.64 7.56 9.47
C ILE A 742 -13.40 7.59 10.37
N VAL A 743 -12.52 6.60 10.19
CA VAL A 743 -11.22 6.49 10.87
C VAL A 743 -10.09 6.39 9.86
N VAL A 744 -8.86 6.69 10.27
CA VAL A 744 -7.68 6.75 9.39
C VAL A 744 -6.72 5.59 9.70
N GLY A 745 -6.05 5.07 8.68
CA GLY A 745 -4.85 4.25 8.84
C GLY A 745 -3.91 4.34 7.64
N THR A 746 -2.83 3.56 7.67
CA THR A 746 -1.70 3.70 6.74
C THR A 746 -1.55 2.63 5.68
N ASP A 747 -2.24 1.49 5.84
CA ASP A 747 -2.11 0.32 4.97
C ASP A 747 -0.71 -0.32 5.03
N ASP A 748 -0.05 -0.53 3.89
CA ASP A 748 1.34 -0.99 3.73
C ASP A 748 2.32 0.20 3.65
N THR A 749 2.82 0.67 4.81
CA THR A 749 3.64 1.88 4.89
C THR A 749 4.90 1.88 4.03
N GLY A 750 5.49 0.71 3.80
CA GLY A 750 6.69 0.54 2.98
C GLY A 750 6.38 0.66 1.49
N ILE A 751 5.25 0.09 1.05
CA ILE A 751 4.78 0.13 -0.34
C ILE A 751 4.29 1.55 -0.72
N PHE A 752 3.58 2.22 0.19
CA PHE A 752 3.04 3.56 -0.06
C PHE A 752 4.00 4.70 0.33
N ALA A 753 5.16 4.37 0.91
CA ALA A 753 6.15 5.32 1.41
C ALA A 753 5.55 6.40 2.33
N THR A 754 4.87 5.96 3.39
CA THR A 754 4.10 6.82 4.29
C THR A 754 4.17 6.36 5.76
N ASN A 755 3.57 7.14 6.66
CA ASN A 755 3.32 6.78 8.06
C ASN A 755 2.09 7.54 8.55
N ILE A 756 1.59 7.22 9.74
CA ILE A 756 0.32 7.79 10.22
C ILE A 756 0.33 9.31 10.29
N TYR A 757 1.44 9.93 10.68
CA TYR A 757 1.54 11.40 10.68
C TYR A 757 1.39 11.95 9.25
N ASN A 758 2.08 11.34 8.29
CA ASN A 758 2.04 11.76 6.90
C ASN A 758 0.64 11.55 6.28
N GLU A 759 -0.12 10.53 6.67
CA GLU A 759 -1.51 10.37 6.24
C GLU A 759 -2.43 11.50 6.74
N TYR A 760 -2.37 11.83 8.03
CA TYR A 760 -3.13 12.98 8.57
C TYR A 760 -2.65 14.30 7.96
N ALA A 761 -1.35 14.44 7.68
CA ALA A 761 -0.82 15.61 7.00
C ALA A 761 -1.26 15.70 5.53
N ASN A 762 -1.35 14.57 4.83
CA ASN A 762 -1.88 14.50 3.46
C ASN A 762 -3.33 14.97 3.42
N ILE A 763 -4.16 14.52 4.36
CA ILE A 763 -5.55 14.98 4.53
C ILE A 763 -5.57 16.49 4.82
N TYR A 764 -4.86 16.93 5.86
CA TYR A 764 -4.84 18.34 6.26
C TYR A 764 -4.46 19.26 5.10
N CYS A 765 -3.36 18.92 4.41
CA CYS A 765 -2.83 19.71 3.31
C CYS A 765 -3.78 19.73 2.13
N ASN A 766 -4.40 18.60 1.76
CA ASN A 766 -5.39 18.53 0.69
C ASN A 766 -6.61 19.43 0.97
N LEU A 767 -7.11 19.44 2.21
CA LEU A 767 -8.25 20.29 2.61
C LEU A 767 -7.95 21.78 2.45
N ILE A 768 -6.74 22.23 2.80
CA ILE A 768 -6.36 23.65 2.68
C ILE A 768 -5.98 24.04 1.25
N THR A 769 -5.34 23.15 0.48
CA THR A 769 -4.84 23.46 -0.86
C THR A 769 -5.90 23.27 -1.93
N SER A 770 -6.51 22.10 -2.01
CA SER A 770 -7.43 21.70 -3.08
C SER A 770 -8.86 22.12 -2.74
N ASN A 771 -9.30 21.91 -1.49
CA ASN A 771 -10.66 22.25 -1.06
C ASN A 771 -10.81 23.66 -0.45
N LYS A 772 -9.71 24.42 -0.33
CA LYS A 772 -9.68 25.82 0.12
C LYS A 772 -10.29 26.06 1.51
N MET A 773 -10.24 25.06 2.39
CA MET A 773 -10.68 25.21 3.79
C MET A 773 -9.73 26.10 4.58
N SER A 774 -10.23 26.78 5.61
CA SER A 774 -9.37 27.47 6.56
C SER A 774 -8.60 26.47 7.45
N HIS A 775 -7.44 26.88 7.97
CA HIS A 775 -6.64 26.06 8.87
C HIS A 775 -7.42 25.55 10.10
N ASN A 776 -8.35 26.37 10.63
CA ASN A 776 -9.17 25.99 11.78
C ASN A 776 -10.19 24.91 11.42
N GLU A 777 -10.81 25.01 10.25
CA GLU A 777 -11.77 24.00 9.81
C GLU A 777 -11.07 22.69 9.44
N ALA A 778 -9.91 22.76 8.76
CA ALA A 778 -9.11 21.59 8.45
C ALA A 778 -8.66 20.87 9.73
N MET A 779 -8.22 21.61 10.76
CA MET A 779 -7.85 21.00 12.05
C MET A 779 -9.03 20.32 12.73
N ARG A 780 -10.24 20.91 12.72
CA ARG A 780 -11.43 20.25 13.28
C ARG A 780 -11.73 18.91 12.60
N VAL A 781 -11.46 18.79 11.30
CA VAL A 781 -11.58 17.50 10.59
C VAL A 781 -10.56 16.51 11.12
N ILE A 782 -9.28 16.90 11.25
CA ILE A 782 -8.22 16.04 11.83
C ILE A 782 -8.57 15.58 13.24
N GLU A 783 -9.02 16.49 14.10
CA GLU A 783 -9.46 16.18 15.47
C GLU A 783 -10.64 15.22 15.48
N SER A 784 -11.61 15.39 14.57
CA SER A 784 -12.77 14.50 14.44
C SER A 784 -12.37 13.09 14.02
N LEU A 785 -11.52 12.97 13.00
CA LEU A 785 -11.02 11.67 12.50
C LEU A 785 -10.23 10.91 13.57
N ASP A 786 -9.29 11.56 14.27
CA ASP A 786 -8.53 10.90 15.34
C ASP A 786 -9.40 10.61 16.57
N LYS A 787 -10.38 11.47 16.89
CA LYS A 787 -11.37 11.19 17.94
C LYS A 787 -12.22 9.97 17.59
N ASN A 788 -12.65 9.81 16.34
CA ASN A 788 -13.31 8.59 15.87
C ASN A 788 -12.37 7.40 16.04
N GLY A 789 -11.09 7.54 15.70
CA GLY A 789 -10.07 6.51 15.93
C GLY A 789 -9.99 6.07 17.41
N LYS A 790 -10.12 7.03 18.35
CA LYS A 790 -10.19 6.71 19.78
C LYS A 790 -11.47 5.98 20.19
N ILE A 791 -12.60 6.28 19.56
CA ILE A 791 -13.92 5.71 19.89
C ILE A 791 -14.06 4.30 19.31
N TYR A 792 -13.63 4.10 18.06
CA TYR A 792 -13.89 2.92 17.24
C TYR A 792 -12.68 1.99 17.06
N LYS A 793 -11.60 2.21 17.83
CA LYS A 793 -10.53 1.21 17.96
C LYS A 793 -11.07 -0.08 18.59
N PHE A 794 -10.51 -1.20 18.17
CA PHE A 794 -10.83 -2.50 18.74
C PHE A 794 -10.02 -2.73 20.02
N GLU A 795 -10.71 -3.00 21.13
CA GLU A 795 -10.11 -3.30 22.44
C GLU A 795 -10.52 -4.66 22.99
#